data_AF-A0A847YCE7-F1
#
_entry.id   AF-A0A847YCE7-F1
#
_cell.length_a   1.000
_cell.length_b   1.000
_cell.length_c   1.000
_cell.angle_alpha   90.00
_cell.angle_beta   90.00
_cell.angle_gamma   90.00
#
_symmetry.space_group_name_H-M   'P 1'
#
loop_
_entity.id
_entity.type
_entity.pdbx_description
1 polymer ?
#
loop_
_entity_poly.entity_id
_entity_poly.type
_entity_poly.pdbx_seq_one_letter_code
_entity_poly.pdbx_strand_id
1 'polypeptide(L)'
;MAAPTIAVDFGTTRTKVAVFDEKERQPRLIELGRANLQVIPSVFYVPRDQQAPRLVGDDAQEMVDEDPGGIVENLKKEIHRSEKLRFGPDRPSVDRVELAGELFAYLRRRCREEVFYCEVDACVLTLPVVFEEQKRECIRQAAQCGGFRADRIQVLDEPVAAARAWLWQWEGRLAQSVIVCDVGGGTTDFALLRYSDGDFEPVPELAKGGLPQGGNDLDEGILEEALAGQGRTPLSSPLRMAWLNKCRSLKERIVRDVRHAFSLRLPGEQIVVPREVVQTQTNRFVEQVVEEFRRFMTRCATVADLSGTPVLLVGGASRVVGLKEALEAASPGKVYQWNKSDYAVALGAAIMPPHRRPVAGVEGLGGDGGGSSAAASFQPVGVFGDPGAYLVEAVRQAKAGANVALPAGEYRIPQPLIVERPLTMAGLGRERSLIRWEGEGPAIICRGDCDLTLRDVTVERAGQQVGDLLDALGGRVKIEDSRICGARAASGIRLRGGVRAEIRRCRVDGNSEHGIVLADSAVALIEENICENNREAGISYGGTSGGTARKNTCRENEIGIGIGERAEPEVEENTCENNSQVGIGYLGTSGGTAENNICRENKVGIGIFEDAAPQLEENTCEKNSQVGIGYGGTSGGTARKNTCRENEIGIAIGERAEPEVEENTCEKNSQVGIGYVGTSGGTARKNTCRENGVAGIVIDERAEPELEENTCEKNSQVGIGYLGTSGGTARRNV
;
A
#
# COMPACT_ATOMS: atom_id res chain seq x y z
N MET A 1 -1.25 12.56 -25.43
CA MET A 1 -0.40 11.34 -25.39
C MET A 1 -1.30 10.13 -25.62
N ALA A 2 -0.80 9.08 -26.26
CA ALA A 2 -1.55 7.83 -26.33
C ALA A 2 -1.72 7.25 -24.90
N ALA A 3 -2.87 6.69 -24.59
CA ALA A 3 -3.11 6.04 -23.30
C ALA A 3 -2.09 4.90 -23.08
N PRO A 4 -1.49 4.79 -21.88
CA PRO A 4 -0.47 3.79 -21.61
C PRO A 4 -1.04 2.37 -21.76
N THR A 5 -0.20 1.47 -22.25
CA THR A 5 -0.51 0.03 -22.30
C THR A 5 0.22 -0.66 -21.17
N ILE A 6 -0.52 -1.30 -20.26
CA ILE A 6 0.08 -2.08 -19.17
C ILE A 6 0.23 -3.54 -19.56
N ALA A 7 1.30 -4.18 -19.11
CA ALA A 7 1.48 -5.62 -19.22
C ALA A 7 1.01 -6.29 -17.92
N VAL A 8 0.15 -7.30 -18.02
CA VAL A 8 -0.43 -8.00 -16.86
C VAL A 8 -0.07 -9.48 -16.95
N ASP A 9 0.73 -9.92 -15.99
CA ASP A 9 0.93 -11.33 -15.65
C ASP A 9 -0.12 -11.71 -14.60
N PHE A 10 -1.30 -12.15 -15.08
CA PHE A 10 -2.33 -12.72 -14.21
C PHE A 10 -1.91 -14.15 -13.83
N GLY A 11 -1.16 -14.30 -12.74
CA GLY A 11 -0.70 -15.59 -12.26
C GLY A 11 -1.73 -16.31 -11.36
N THR A 12 -1.58 -17.62 -11.17
CA THR A 12 -2.49 -18.43 -10.33
C THR A 12 -2.51 -17.99 -8.87
N THR A 13 -1.34 -17.63 -8.32
CA THR A 13 -1.18 -17.23 -6.92
C THR A 13 -0.95 -15.73 -6.77
N ARG A 14 -0.28 -15.12 -7.75
CA ARG A 14 0.24 -13.76 -7.69
C ARG A 14 0.13 -13.09 -9.05
N THR A 15 -0.39 -11.88 -9.08
CA THR A 15 -0.50 -11.01 -10.25
C THR A 15 0.60 -9.95 -10.23
N LYS A 16 1.18 -9.67 -11.39
CA LYS A 16 2.24 -8.67 -11.55
C LYS A 16 1.92 -7.77 -12.73
N VAL A 17 2.25 -6.49 -12.60
CA VAL A 17 1.98 -5.49 -13.63
C VAL A 17 3.28 -4.79 -14.01
N ALA A 18 3.47 -4.53 -15.29
CA ALA A 18 4.62 -3.81 -15.82
C ALA A 18 4.20 -2.81 -16.89
N VAL A 19 5.11 -1.89 -17.22
CA VAL A 19 4.97 -0.94 -18.33
C VAL A 19 6.32 -0.70 -18.97
N PHE A 20 6.33 -0.36 -20.25
CA PHE A 20 7.53 0.18 -20.88
C PHE A 20 7.63 1.66 -20.52
N ASP A 21 8.63 2.03 -19.72
CA ASP A 21 8.85 3.43 -19.40
C ASP A 21 9.51 4.13 -20.60
N GLU A 22 8.73 4.93 -21.31
CA GLU A 22 9.19 5.66 -22.49
C GLU A 22 10.31 6.67 -22.17
N LYS A 23 10.34 7.20 -20.94
CA LYS A 23 11.36 8.18 -20.54
C LYS A 23 12.69 7.49 -20.29
N GLU A 24 12.67 6.40 -19.53
CA GLU A 24 13.88 5.63 -19.20
C GLU A 24 14.28 4.64 -20.30
N ARG A 25 13.40 4.46 -21.30
CA ARG A 25 13.53 3.50 -22.39
C ARG A 25 13.78 2.07 -21.91
N GLN A 26 13.08 1.65 -20.86
CA GLN A 26 13.19 0.31 -20.30
C GLN A 26 11.87 -0.21 -19.71
N PRO A 27 11.64 -1.53 -19.70
CA PRO A 27 10.51 -2.12 -18.99
C PRO A 27 10.70 -1.97 -17.47
N ARG A 28 9.65 -1.54 -16.78
CA ARG A 28 9.61 -1.44 -15.31
C ARG A 28 8.37 -2.09 -14.74
N LEU A 29 8.47 -2.56 -13.50
CA LEU A 29 7.31 -3.01 -12.74
C LEU A 29 6.46 -1.82 -12.30
N ILE A 30 5.16 -2.06 -12.14
CA ILE A 30 4.24 -1.15 -11.50
C ILE A 30 4.01 -1.67 -10.08
N GLU A 31 4.27 -0.81 -9.10
CA GLU A 31 4.22 -1.14 -7.69
C GLU A 31 2.82 -0.89 -7.13
N LEU A 32 1.97 -1.92 -7.18
CA LEU A 32 0.58 -1.88 -6.73
C LEU A 32 0.30 -2.75 -5.50
N GLY A 33 1.16 -3.68 -5.11
CA GLY A 33 0.92 -4.49 -3.92
C GLY A 33 1.07 -3.70 -2.63
N ARG A 34 0.46 -4.14 -1.52
CA ARG A 34 0.66 -3.53 -0.19
C ARG A 34 1.75 -4.25 0.61
N ALA A 35 1.60 -5.57 0.81
CA ALA A 35 2.58 -6.35 1.56
C ALA A 35 3.90 -6.54 0.79
N ASN A 36 3.82 -6.64 -0.53
CA ASN A 36 4.95 -6.62 -1.44
C ASN A 36 4.60 -5.70 -2.61
N LEU A 37 5.22 -4.53 -2.67
CA LEU A 37 4.90 -3.50 -3.65
C LEU A 37 4.83 -4.02 -5.10
N GLN A 38 5.63 -5.01 -5.47
CA GLN A 38 5.74 -5.50 -6.86
C GLN A 38 4.76 -6.63 -7.21
N VAL A 39 3.95 -7.09 -6.26
CA VAL A 39 3.14 -8.29 -6.40
C VAL A 39 1.80 -8.14 -5.70
N ILE A 40 0.72 -8.49 -6.41
CA ILE A 40 -0.64 -8.49 -5.86
C ILE A 40 -1.08 -9.94 -5.71
N PRO A 41 -1.63 -10.37 -4.55
CA PRO A 41 -2.22 -11.69 -4.41
C PRO A 41 -3.33 -11.93 -5.46
N SER A 42 -3.36 -13.10 -6.11
CA SER A 42 -4.48 -13.48 -6.99
C SER A 42 -5.63 -14.08 -6.17
N VAL A 43 -6.07 -13.32 -5.16
CA VAL A 43 -7.08 -13.70 -4.16
C VAL A 43 -8.28 -12.79 -4.31
N PHE A 44 -9.47 -13.35 -4.14
CA PHE A 44 -10.74 -12.65 -4.27
C PHE A 44 -11.60 -12.95 -3.06
N TYR A 45 -12.42 -11.99 -2.63
CA TYR A 45 -13.33 -12.14 -1.51
C TYR A 45 -14.75 -11.76 -1.91
N VAL A 46 -15.69 -12.66 -1.60
CA VAL A 46 -17.13 -12.46 -1.77
C VAL A 46 -17.76 -12.27 -0.38
N PRO A 47 -18.20 -11.04 -0.03
CA PRO A 47 -18.81 -10.77 1.26
C PRO A 47 -20.18 -11.46 1.41
N ARG A 48 -20.61 -11.63 2.67
CA ARG A 48 -21.98 -12.07 3.00
C ARG A 48 -23.01 -10.97 2.79
N ASP A 49 -22.65 -9.75 3.17
CA ASP A 49 -23.46 -8.58 2.87
C ASP A 49 -23.40 -8.29 1.37
N GLN A 50 -24.55 -8.38 0.71
CA GLN A 50 -24.67 -8.15 -0.73
C GLN A 50 -24.48 -6.68 -1.12
N GLN A 51 -24.51 -5.75 -0.15
CA GLN A 51 -24.21 -4.34 -0.39
C GLN A 51 -22.72 -4.02 -0.28
N ALA A 52 -21.94 -4.87 0.41
CA ALA A 52 -20.50 -4.70 0.52
C ALA A 52 -19.80 -5.00 -0.82
N PRO A 53 -18.76 -4.23 -1.19
CA PRO A 53 -18.01 -4.48 -2.41
C PRO A 53 -17.23 -5.79 -2.31
N ARG A 54 -17.08 -6.49 -3.44
CA ARG A 54 -16.11 -7.60 -3.54
C ARG A 54 -14.70 -7.04 -3.43
N LEU A 55 -13.83 -7.76 -2.74
CA LEU A 55 -12.44 -7.37 -2.58
C LEU A 55 -11.56 -8.27 -3.45
N VAL A 56 -10.41 -7.75 -3.86
CA VAL A 56 -9.40 -8.47 -4.65
C VAL A 56 -8.00 -8.07 -4.17
N GLY A 57 -7.00 -8.90 -4.46
CA GLY A 57 -5.62 -8.56 -4.12
C GLY A 57 -5.35 -8.59 -2.62
N ASP A 58 -4.59 -7.60 -2.14
CA ASP A 58 -4.24 -7.49 -0.72
C ASP A 58 -5.50 -7.30 0.15
N ASP A 59 -6.50 -6.54 -0.32
CA ASP A 59 -7.77 -6.35 0.42
C ASP A 59 -8.52 -7.67 0.64
N ALA A 60 -8.51 -8.57 -0.35
CA ALA A 60 -9.07 -9.92 -0.18
C ALA A 60 -8.21 -10.82 0.70
N GLN A 61 -6.88 -10.61 0.69
CA GLN A 61 -5.93 -11.40 1.46
C GLN A 61 -6.09 -11.18 2.97
N GLU A 62 -6.49 -9.99 3.40
CA GLU A 62 -6.79 -9.64 4.81
C GLU A 62 -7.98 -10.45 5.34
N MET A 63 -8.98 -10.72 4.50
CA MET A 63 -10.18 -11.47 4.88
C MET A 63 -9.97 -12.98 5.06
N VAL A 64 -8.77 -13.51 4.78
CA VAL A 64 -8.47 -14.95 4.84
C VAL A 64 -8.59 -15.51 6.26
N ASP A 65 -8.16 -14.75 7.26
CA ASP A 65 -8.23 -15.19 8.65
C ASP A 65 -9.62 -14.88 9.27
N GLU A 66 -10.33 -13.87 8.77
CA GLU A 66 -11.62 -13.40 9.30
C GLU A 66 -12.85 -14.14 8.76
N ASP A 67 -12.96 -14.28 7.43
CA ASP A 67 -14.10 -14.91 6.78
C ASP A 67 -13.65 -15.81 5.60
N PRO A 68 -12.91 -16.89 5.89
CA PRO A 68 -12.32 -17.76 4.88
C PRO A 68 -13.36 -18.41 3.95
N GLY A 69 -14.63 -18.47 4.36
CA GLY A 69 -15.71 -19.00 3.53
C GLY A 69 -16.09 -18.13 2.33
N GLY A 70 -15.67 -16.85 2.29
CA GLY A 70 -15.85 -15.95 1.15
C GLY A 70 -14.65 -15.88 0.20
N ILE A 71 -13.53 -16.55 0.54
CA ILE A 71 -12.28 -16.46 -0.21
C ILE A 71 -12.31 -17.38 -1.43
N VAL A 72 -11.80 -16.86 -2.55
CA VAL A 72 -11.51 -17.62 -3.78
C VAL A 72 -10.03 -17.45 -4.12
N GLU A 73 -9.34 -18.59 -4.25
CA GLU A 73 -7.98 -18.68 -4.78
C GLU A 73 -7.95 -19.55 -6.05
N ASN A 74 -6.82 -19.54 -6.76
CA ASN A 74 -6.59 -20.37 -7.95
C ASN A 74 -7.60 -20.16 -9.10
N LEU A 75 -8.29 -19.01 -9.14
CA LEU A 75 -9.35 -18.72 -10.12
C LEU A 75 -8.88 -18.90 -11.58
N LYS A 76 -7.62 -18.55 -11.89
CA LYS A 76 -7.00 -18.75 -13.23
C LYS A 76 -7.12 -20.21 -13.71
N LYS A 77 -6.97 -21.21 -12.83
CA LYS A 77 -7.05 -22.63 -13.22
C LYS A 77 -8.45 -23.03 -13.67
N GLU A 78 -9.47 -22.44 -13.04
CA GLU A 78 -10.87 -22.82 -13.23
C GLU A 78 -11.68 -21.86 -14.10
N ILE A 79 -11.10 -20.74 -14.56
CA ILE A 79 -11.83 -19.64 -15.20
C ILE A 79 -12.74 -20.06 -16.38
N HIS A 80 -12.33 -21.06 -17.16
CA HIS A 80 -13.09 -21.67 -18.27
C HIS A 80 -14.31 -22.53 -17.87
N ARG A 81 -14.48 -22.88 -16.59
CA ARG A 81 -15.60 -23.70 -16.12
C ARG A 81 -16.89 -22.88 -16.16
N SER A 82 -17.93 -23.42 -16.80
CA SER A 82 -19.20 -22.72 -17.04
C SER A 82 -20.09 -22.63 -15.80
N GLU A 83 -19.87 -23.44 -14.76
CA GLU A 83 -20.63 -23.32 -13.53
C GLU A 83 -20.27 -22.03 -12.79
N LYS A 84 -21.20 -21.45 -12.02
CA LYS A 84 -20.88 -20.36 -11.09
C LYS A 84 -20.22 -20.90 -9.82
N LEU A 85 -19.35 -20.11 -9.20
CA LEU A 85 -18.83 -20.37 -7.86
C LEU A 85 -19.98 -20.29 -6.85
N ARG A 86 -20.06 -21.26 -5.93
CA ARG A 86 -21.11 -21.35 -4.90
C ARG A 86 -20.49 -21.35 -3.52
N PHE A 87 -21.03 -20.55 -2.59
CA PHE A 87 -20.46 -20.32 -1.26
C PHE A 87 -21.43 -20.64 -0.11
N GLY A 88 -22.53 -21.32 -0.40
CA GLY A 88 -23.62 -21.59 0.56
C GLY A 88 -24.82 -20.65 0.39
N PRO A 89 -25.82 -20.71 1.29
CA PRO A 89 -27.05 -19.92 1.20
C PRO A 89 -26.85 -18.43 1.47
N ASP A 90 -25.82 -18.07 2.23
CA ASP A 90 -25.60 -16.69 2.72
C ASP A 90 -24.81 -15.80 1.75
N ARG A 91 -24.50 -16.31 0.54
CA ARG A 91 -23.70 -15.59 -0.46
C ARG A 91 -24.22 -15.83 -1.87
N PRO A 92 -24.13 -14.83 -2.76
CA PRO A 92 -24.51 -15.00 -4.15
C PRO A 92 -23.56 -15.97 -4.86
N SER A 93 -24.10 -16.68 -5.87
CA SER A 93 -23.24 -17.42 -6.80
C SER A 93 -22.63 -16.45 -7.82
N VAL A 94 -21.32 -16.54 -8.04
CA VAL A 94 -20.57 -15.55 -8.84
C VAL A 94 -19.97 -16.21 -10.08
N ASP A 95 -20.01 -15.52 -11.22
CA ASP A 95 -19.35 -15.96 -12.45
C ASP A 95 -17.82 -15.78 -12.35
N ARG A 96 -17.05 -16.74 -12.88
CA ARG A 96 -15.58 -16.74 -12.76
C ARG A 96 -14.91 -15.65 -13.59
N VAL A 97 -15.46 -15.35 -14.77
CA VAL A 97 -14.95 -14.29 -15.66
C VAL A 97 -15.27 -12.93 -15.05
N GLU A 98 -16.47 -12.75 -14.53
CA GLU A 98 -16.88 -11.54 -13.79
C GLU A 98 -15.96 -11.29 -12.60
N LEU A 99 -15.72 -12.30 -11.75
CA LEU A 99 -14.87 -12.17 -10.57
C LEU A 99 -13.41 -11.87 -10.94
N ALA A 100 -12.87 -12.51 -11.98
CA ALA A 100 -11.55 -12.16 -12.51
C ALA A 100 -11.52 -10.73 -13.07
N GLY A 101 -12.63 -10.26 -13.66
CA GLY A 101 -12.82 -8.90 -14.14
C GLY A 101 -12.69 -7.85 -13.04
N GLU A 102 -13.10 -8.15 -11.81
CA GLU A 102 -12.91 -7.27 -10.64
C GLU A 102 -11.42 -7.00 -10.38
N LEU A 103 -10.56 -8.02 -10.53
CA LEU A 103 -9.11 -7.83 -10.43
C LEU A 103 -8.60 -6.92 -11.56
N PHE A 104 -9.03 -7.14 -12.80
CA PHE A 104 -8.61 -6.27 -13.91
C PHE A 104 -9.12 -4.82 -13.75
N ALA A 105 -10.35 -4.64 -13.26
CA ALA A 105 -10.90 -3.32 -12.91
C ALA A 105 -10.07 -2.65 -11.82
N TYR A 106 -9.70 -3.40 -10.78
CA TYR A 106 -8.81 -2.95 -9.72
C TYR A 106 -7.44 -2.52 -10.27
N LEU A 107 -6.79 -3.33 -11.10
CA LEU A 107 -5.51 -2.99 -11.73
C LEU A 107 -5.60 -1.73 -12.57
N ARG A 108 -6.61 -1.65 -13.44
CA ARG A 108 -6.87 -0.50 -14.32
C ARG A 108 -7.07 0.77 -13.49
N ARG A 109 -7.94 0.71 -12.49
CA ARG A 109 -8.27 1.81 -11.60
C ARG A 109 -7.03 2.31 -10.87
N ARG A 110 -6.27 1.44 -10.21
CA ARG A 110 -5.05 1.83 -9.49
C ARG A 110 -3.94 2.33 -10.42
N CYS A 111 -3.78 1.75 -11.62
CA CYS A 111 -2.85 2.29 -12.61
C CYS A 111 -3.24 3.72 -13.04
N ARG A 112 -4.53 3.97 -13.27
CA ARG A 112 -5.04 5.31 -13.59
C ARG A 112 -4.83 6.26 -12.42
N GLU A 113 -5.19 5.87 -11.20
CA GLU A 113 -5.27 6.76 -10.04
C GLU A 113 -3.93 6.98 -9.32
N GLU A 114 -2.98 6.05 -9.44
CA GLU A 114 -1.76 6.08 -8.61
C GLU A 114 -0.46 6.08 -9.43
N VAL A 115 -0.53 5.70 -10.72
CA VAL A 115 0.68 5.46 -11.54
C VAL A 115 0.77 6.43 -12.71
N PHE A 116 -0.27 6.50 -13.53
CA PHE A 116 -0.26 7.24 -14.80
C PHE A 116 -1.06 8.55 -14.75
N TYR A 117 -2.07 8.65 -13.87
CA TYR A 117 -2.94 9.82 -13.75
C TYR A 117 -3.63 10.19 -15.07
N CYS A 118 -3.96 9.16 -15.86
CA CYS A 118 -4.69 9.25 -17.12
C CYS A 118 -5.38 7.91 -17.42
N GLU A 119 -6.31 7.93 -18.36
CA GLU A 119 -7.04 6.72 -18.77
C GLU A 119 -6.10 5.58 -19.20
N VAL A 120 -6.35 4.40 -18.64
CA VAL A 120 -5.63 3.15 -18.94
C VAL A 120 -6.63 2.17 -19.52
N ASP A 121 -6.66 2.00 -20.83
CA ASP A 121 -7.68 1.22 -21.54
C ASP A 121 -7.09 0.16 -22.47
N ALA A 122 -5.77 -0.03 -22.43
CA ALA A 122 -5.02 -1.04 -23.18
C ALA A 122 -4.17 -1.93 -22.27
N CYS A 123 -4.09 -3.21 -22.61
CA CYS A 123 -3.21 -4.12 -21.91
C CYS A 123 -2.61 -5.22 -22.81
N VAL A 124 -1.49 -5.77 -22.35
CA VAL A 124 -0.91 -7.01 -22.86
C VAL A 124 -1.08 -8.07 -21.76
N LEU A 125 -1.84 -9.12 -22.04
CA LEU A 125 -2.07 -10.23 -21.12
C LEU A 125 -1.09 -11.36 -21.43
N THR A 126 -0.41 -11.88 -20.42
CA THR A 126 0.42 -13.08 -20.60
C THR A 126 -0.37 -14.35 -20.30
N LEU A 127 -0.25 -15.35 -21.18
CA LEU A 127 -0.94 -16.65 -21.03
C LEU A 127 0.02 -17.84 -21.25
N PRO A 128 -0.17 -18.96 -20.55
CA PRO A 128 0.63 -20.17 -20.79
C PRO A 128 0.39 -20.71 -22.20
N VAL A 129 1.45 -21.13 -22.89
CA VAL A 129 1.36 -21.76 -24.23
C VAL A 129 0.43 -22.97 -24.22
N VAL A 130 0.40 -23.72 -23.11
CA VAL A 130 -0.42 -24.93 -22.94
C VAL A 130 -1.93 -24.67 -22.80
N PHE A 131 -2.35 -23.42 -22.58
CA PHE A 131 -3.78 -23.11 -22.40
C PHE A 131 -4.54 -23.23 -23.71
N GLU A 132 -5.62 -24.01 -23.66
CA GLU A 132 -6.61 -24.14 -24.73
C GLU A 132 -7.31 -22.81 -25.01
N GLU A 133 -7.77 -22.62 -26.25
CA GLU A 133 -8.33 -21.34 -26.72
C GLU A 133 -9.51 -20.85 -25.87
N GLN A 134 -10.38 -21.77 -25.41
CA GLN A 134 -11.50 -21.39 -24.54
C GLN A 134 -11.03 -20.72 -23.24
N LYS A 135 -9.96 -21.21 -22.62
CA LYS A 135 -9.43 -20.63 -21.39
C LYS A 135 -8.75 -19.28 -21.66
N ARG A 136 -8.06 -19.15 -22.80
CA ARG A 136 -7.47 -17.88 -23.24
C ARG A 136 -8.54 -16.82 -23.47
N GLU A 137 -9.65 -17.22 -24.10
CA GLU A 137 -10.82 -16.38 -24.32
C GLU A 137 -11.44 -15.88 -23.01
N CYS A 138 -11.67 -16.76 -22.04
CA CYS A 138 -12.21 -16.37 -20.74
C CYS A 138 -11.34 -15.31 -20.01
N ILE A 139 -10.01 -15.40 -20.11
CA ILE A 139 -9.11 -14.41 -19.50
C ILE A 139 -9.17 -13.07 -20.24
N ARG A 140 -9.26 -13.10 -21.59
CA ARG A 140 -9.46 -11.89 -22.40
C ARG A 140 -10.79 -11.20 -22.07
N GLN A 141 -11.86 -11.98 -21.93
CA GLN A 141 -13.17 -11.50 -21.52
C GLN A 141 -13.14 -10.90 -20.11
N ALA A 142 -12.40 -11.50 -19.17
CA ALA A 142 -12.23 -10.94 -17.83
C ALA A 142 -11.55 -9.56 -17.89
N ALA A 143 -10.50 -9.40 -18.68
CA ALA A 143 -9.87 -8.09 -18.88
C ALA A 143 -10.84 -7.08 -19.51
N GLN A 144 -11.65 -7.51 -20.47
CA GLN A 144 -12.70 -6.66 -21.06
C GLN A 144 -13.75 -6.24 -20.01
N CYS A 145 -14.20 -7.17 -19.15
CA CYS A 145 -15.08 -6.87 -18.02
C CYS A 145 -14.44 -5.87 -17.05
N GLY A 146 -13.12 -5.92 -16.88
CA GLY A 146 -12.33 -4.96 -16.10
C GLY A 146 -12.21 -3.56 -16.72
N GLY A 147 -12.79 -3.32 -17.90
CA GLY A 147 -12.80 -2.01 -18.55
C GLY A 147 -11.67 -1.78 -19.55
N PHE A 148 -10.88 -2.80 -19.90
CA PHE A 148 -9.96 -2.71 -21.05
C PHE A 148 -10.74 -2.80 -22.36
N ARG A 149 -10.34 -2.02 -23.37
CA ARG A 149 -11.00 -2.05 -24.68
C ARG A 149 -10.66 -3.32 -25.44
N ALA A 150 -11.67 -4.00 -25.97
CA ALA A 150 -11.51 -5.28 -26.67
C ALA A 150 -10.47 -5.23 -27.82
N ASP A 151 -10.43 -4.15 -28.59
CA ASP A 151 -9.48 -3.92 -29.70
C ASP A 151 -8.05 -3.58 -29.23
N ARG A 152 -7.84 -3.36 -27.93
CA ARG A 152 -6.57 -2.98 -27.32
C ARG A 152 -6.08 -3.99 -26.26
N ILE A 153 -6.73 -5.14 -26.16
CA ILE A 153 -6.24 -6.28 -25.38
C ILE A 153 -5.39 -7.15 -26.29
N GLN A 154 -4.08 -7.14 -26.06
CA GLN A 154 -3.14 -8.03 -26.73
C GLN A 154 -2.84 -9.23 -25.84
N VAL A 155 -2.51 -10.35 -26.45
CA VAL A 155 -2.09 -11.57 -25.75
C VAL A 155 -0.66 -11.90 -26.15
N LEU A 156 0.15 -12.27 -25.16
CA LEU A 156 1.50 -12.75 -25.36
C LEU A 156 1.67 -14.07 -24.63
N ASP A 157 2.34 -15.03 -25.25
CA ASP A 157 2.67 -16.28 -24.58
C ASP A 157 3.71 -16.01 -23.48
N GLU A 158 3.45 -16.51 -22.26
CA GLU A 158 4.32 -16.39 -21.09
C GLU A 158 5.80 -16.72 -21.39
N PRO A 159 6.14 -17.84 -22.06
CA PRO A 159 7.54 -18.12 -22.37
C PRO A 159 8.16 -17.12 -23.35
N VAL A 160 7.40 -16.60 -24.31
CA VAL A 160 7.89 -15.54 -25.22
C VAL A 160 8.18 -14.27 -24.43
N ALA A 161 7.28 -13.90 -23.51
CA ALA A 161 7.50 -12.78 -22.61
C ALA A 161 8.77 -12.97 -21.77
N ALA A 162 8.95 -14.13 -21.13
CA ALA A 162 10.16 -14.45 -20.37
C ALA A 162 11.45 -14.33 -21.21
N ALA A 163 11.43 -14.83 -22.45
CA ALA A 163 12.57 -14.74 -23.36
C ALA A 163 12.87 -13.30 -23.80
N ARG A 164 11.84 -12.46 -24.02
CA ARG A 164 12.04 -11.02 -24.28
C ARG A 164 12.70 -10.31 -23.10
N ALA A 165 12.28 -10.62 -21.86
CA ALA A 165 12.90 -10.04 -20.67
C ALA A 165 14.36 -10.45 -20.51
N TRP A 166 14.70 -11.71 -20.81
CA TRP A 166 16.08 -12.17 -20.84
C TRP A 166 16.90 -11.46 -21.93
N LEU A 167 16.37 -11.42 -23.15
CA LEU A 167 17.04 -10.77 -24.29
C LEU A 167 17.31 -9.29 -24.03
N TRP A 168 16.42 -8.60 -23.31
CA TRP A 168 16.61 -7.21 -22.93
C TRP A 168 17.86 -6.97 -22.07
N GLN A 169 18.20 -7.94 -21.21
CA GLN A 169 19.36 -7.90 -20.33
C GLN A 169 20.60 -8.58 -20.93
N TRP A 170 20.46 -9.17 -22.12
CA TRP A 170 21.50 -9.98 -22.73
C TRP A 170 22.49 -9.12 -23.53
N GLU A 171 23.77 -9.27 -23.22
CA GLU A 171 24.88 -8.58 -23.91
C GLU A 171 25.73 -9.54 -24.77
N GLY A 172 25.40 -10.84 -24.77
CA GLY A 172 26.12 -11.86 -25.51
C GLY A 172 25.63 -12.06 -26.95
N ARG A 173 26.20 -13.04 -27.64
CA ARG A 173 25.71 -13.46 -28.96
C ARG A 173 24.30 -14.02 -28.81
N LEU A 174 23.38 -13.61 -29.69
CA LEU A 174 22.02 -14.13 -29.69
C LEU A 174 22.02 -15.66 -29.90
N ALA A 175 21.34 -16.37 -29.01
CA ALA A 175 21.07 -17.79 -29.17
C ALA A 175 19.92 -17.97 -30.18
N GLN A 176 20.09 -18.88 -31.15
CA GLN A 176 19.03 -19.20 -32.13
C GLN A 176 17.84 -19.90 -31.49
N SER A 177 18.07 -20.56 -30.35
CA SER A 177 17.04 -21.29 -29.59
C SER A 177 17.24 -21.00 -28.11
N VAL A 178 16.14 -20.96 -27.35
CA VAL A 178 16.15 -20.95 -25.87
C VAL A 178 15.07 -21.87 -25.34
N ILE A 179 15.31 -22.44 -24.16
CA ILE A 179 14.31 -23.25 -23.45
C ILE A 179 13.83 -22.45 -22.26
N VAL A 180 12.53 -22.23 -22.14
CA VAL A 180 11.93 -21.60 -20.96
C VAL A 180 11.41 -22.68 -20.02
N CYS A 181 11.78 -22.55 -18.75
CA CYS A 181 11.29 -23.33 -17.63
C CYS A 181 10.60 -22.37 -16.66
N ASP A 182 9.28 -22.25 -16.78
CA ASP A 182 8.46 -21.41 -15.90
C ASP A 182 7.90 -22.26 -14.75
N VAL A 183 8.42 -22.05 -13.54
CA VAL A 183 7.97 -22.76 -12.34
C VAL A 183 7.13 -21.80 -11.50
N GLY A 184 5.83 -21.83 -11.76
CA GLY A 184 4.84 -20.97 -11.12
C GLY A 184 4.31 -21.53 -9.81
N GLY A 185 3.31 -20.84 -9.24
CA GLY A 185 2.59 -21.34 -8.07
C GLY A 185 1.66 -22.52 -8.41
N GLY A 186 1.00 -22.46 -9.57
CA GLY A 186 -0.01 -23.45 -9.96
C GLY A 186 0.43 -24.48 -10.99
N THR A 187 1.42 -24.17 -11.83
CA THR A 187 1.87 -25.01 -12.94
C THR A 187 3.38 -24.89 -13.11
N THR A 188 3.96 -25.87 -13.78
CA THR A 188 5.34 -25.82 -14.27
C THR A 188 5.27 -25.98 -15.77
N ASP A 189 5.73 -25.02 -16.56
CA ASP A 189 5.57 -25.01 -18.01
C ASP A 189 6.93 -24.97 -18.70
N PHE A 190 7.10 -25.80 -19.73
CA PHE A 190 8.32 -25.88 -20.54
C PHE A 190 8.05 -25.54 -22.00
N ALA A 191 8.87 -24.67 -22.58
CA ALA A 191 8.76 -24.30 -23.98
C ALA A 191 10.13 -24.18 -24.64
N LEU A 192 10.28 -24.75 -25.84
CA LEU A 192 11.40 -24.49 -26.72
C LEU A 192 10.99 -23.33 -27.64
N LEU A 193 11.77 -22.26 -27.62
CA LEU A 193 11.57 -21.11 -28.49
C LEU A 193 12.70 -21.03 -29.51
N ARG A 194 12.36 -20.62 -30.73
CA ARG A 194 13.32 -20.29 -31.78
C ARG A 194 13.24 -18.81 -32.08
N TYR A 195 14.39 -18.20 -32.37
CA TYR A 195 14.43 -16.83 -32.79
C TYR A 195 14.23 -16.74 -34.31
N SER A 196 13.14 -16.11 -34.73
CA SER A 196 12.73 -15.89 -36.13
C SER A 196 12.16 -14.49 -36.27
N ASP A 197 12.42 -13.82 -37.40
CA ASP A 197 11.79 -12.54 -37.78
C ASP A 197 11.78 -11.45 -36.69
N GLY A 198 12.85 -11.39 -35.89
CA GLY A 198 13.04 -10.37 -34.87
C GLY A 198 12.33 -10.63 -33.54
N ASP A 199 11.89 -11.85 -33.27
CA ASP A 199 11.35 -12.27 -31.97
C ASP A 199 11.57 -13.77 -31.69
N PHE A 200 11.19 -14.21 -30.49
CA PHE A 200 11.10 -15.62 -30.16
C PHE A 200 9.70 -16.17 -30.44
N GLU A 201 9.63 -17.33 -31.08
CA GLU A 201 8.40 -18.05 -31.36
C GLU A 201 8.44 -19.46 -30.75
N PRO A 202 7.35 -19.93 -30.11
CA PRO A 202 7.27 -21.31 -29.63
C PRO A 202 7.34 -22.30 -30.78
N VAL A 203 8.05 -23.41 -30.58
CA VAL A 203 8.03 -24.55 -31.51
C VAL A 203 6.69 -25.29 -31.35
N PRO A 204 5.73 -25.18 -32.29
CA PRO A 204 4.34 -25.60 -32.05
C PRO A 204 4.19 -27.10 -31.79
N GLU A 205 5.04 -27.93 -32.39
CA GLU A 205 5.05 -29.39 -32.22
C GLU A 205 5.38 -29.82 -30.79
N LEU A 206 5.98 -28.92 -29.99
CA LEU A 206 6.44 -29.16 -28.63
C LEU A 206 5.71 -28.34 -27.56
N ALA A 207 4.65 -27.63 -27.94
CA ALA A 207 3.93 -26.68 -27.10
C ALA A 207 3.38 -27.26 -25.76
N LYS A 208 3.28 -28.59 -25.62
CA LYS A 208 2.71 -29.27 -24.42
C LYS A 208 3.79 -29.82 -23.46
N GLY A 209 4.75 -29.00 -23.05
CA GLY A 209 5.72 -29.33 -22.00
C GLY A 209 5.29 -28.80 -20.65
N GLY A 210 5.32 -29.62 -19.59
CA GLY A 210 5.06 -29.15 -18.23
C GLY A 210 4.37 -30.14 -17.30
N LEU A 211 4.02 -29.64 -16.12
CA LEU A 211 3.31 -30.31 -15.04
C LEU A 211 2.10 -29.46 -14.61
N PRO A 212 0.95 -30.09 -14.30
CA PRO A 212 -0.18 -29.39 -13.70
C PRO A 212 0.07 -28.97 -12.23
N GLN A 213 1.27 -29.26 -11.70
CA GLN A 213 1.76 -28.92 -10.37
C GLN A 213 2.75 -27.75 -10.39
N GLY A 214 2.76 -26.96 -9.32
CA GLY A 214 3.71 -25.89 -9.07
C GLY A 214 4.02 -25.73 -7.58
N GLY A 215 4.47 -24.54 -7.17
CA GLY A 215 4.84 -24.27 -5.79
C GLY A 215 3.72 -24.46 -4.75
N ASN A 216 2.44 -24.40 -5.14
CA ASN A 216 1.30 -24.63 -4.26
C ASN A 216 1.16 -26.12 -3.89
N ASP A 217 1.54 -27.03 -4.79
CA ASP A 217 1.52 -28.47 -4.53
C ASP A 217 2.60 -28.87 -3.52
N LEU A 218 3.72 -28.14 -3.50
CA LEU A 218 4.73 -28.25 -2.44
C LEU A 218 4.18 -27.75 -1.09
N ASP A 219 3.43 -26.64 -1.08
CA ASP A 219 2.79 -26.14 0.16
C ASP A 219 1.82 -27.18 0.73
N GLU A 220 1.06 -27.84 -0.16
CA GLU A 220 0.13 -28.91 0.17
C GLU A 220 0.84 -30.14 0.74
N GLY A 221 1.90 -30.62 0.07
CA GLY A 221 2.69 -31.74 0.57
C GLY A 221 3.31 -31.47 1.95
N ILE A 222 3.74 -30.23 2.22
CA ILE A 222 4.24 -29.83 3.54
C ILE A 222 3.13 -29.90 4.59
N LEU A 223 1.94 -29.37 4.28
CA LEU A 223 0.81 -29.37 5.22
C LEU A 223 0.32 -30.79 5.53
N GLU A 224 0.12 -31.62 4.50
CA GLU A 224 -0.39 -32.98 4.65
C GLU A 224 0.55 -33.85 5.49
N GLU A 225 1.85 -33.80 5.21
CA GLU A 225 2.85 -34.55 5.98
C GLU A 225 2.95 -34.04 7.42
N ALA A 226 2.86 -32.73 7.66
CA ALA A 226 2.87 -32.16 9.00
C ALA A 226 1.62 -32.56 9.81
N LEU A 227 0.44 -32.58 9.19
CA LEU A 227 -0.81 -33.05 9.82
C LEU A 227 -0.73 -34.55 10.15
N ALA A 228 -0.26 -35.36 9.19
CA ALA A 228 -0.12 -36.80 9.35
C ALA A 228 0.85 -37.16 10.48
N GLY A 229 2.01 -36.48 10.55
CA GLY A 229 3.00 -36.66 11.62
C GLY A 229 2.50 -36.30 13.02
N GLN A 230 1.39 -35.55 13.12
CA GLN A 230 0.72 -35.20 14.37
C GLN A 230 -0.60 -35.97 14.58
N GLY A 231 -0.93 -36.95 13.72
CA GLY A 231 -2.16 -37.74 13.82
C GLY A 231 -3.44 -36.92 13.61
N ARG A 232 -3.36 -35.78 12.92
CA ARG A 232 -4.52 -34.91 12.63
C ARG A 232 -5.24 -35.38 11.36
N THR A 233 -6.57 -35.26 11.36
CA THR A 233 -7.40 -35.58 10.19
C THR A 233 -7.31 -34.48 9.12
N PRO A 234 -7.70 -34.76 7.86
CA PRO A 234 -7.85 -33.74 6.83
C PRO A 234 -8.77 -32.60 7.29
N LEU A 235 -8.37 -31.37 6.98
CA LEU A 235 -9.04 -30.15 7.41
C LEU A 235 -10.22 -29.81 6.49
N SER A 236 -11.20 -29.06 7.00
CA SER A 236 -12.24 -28.46 6.16
C SER A 236 -11.64 -27.45 5.18
N SER A 237 -12.29 -27.21 4.04
CA SER A 237 -11.75 -26.34 2.98
C SER A 237 -11.36 -24.94 3.48
N PRO A 238 -12.17 -24.21 4.27
CA PRO A 238 -11.79 -22.88 4.76
C PRO A 238 -10.56 -22.90 5.68
N LEU A 239 -10.50 -23.86 6.61
CA LEU A 239 -9.39 -23.99 7.55
C LEU A 239 -8.10 -24.44 6.84
N ARG A 240 -8.22 -25.33 5.85
CA ARG A 240 -7.09 -25.78 5.02
C ARG A 240 -6.40 -24.62 4.30
N MET A 241 -7.16 -23.67 3.77
CA MET A 241 -6.61 -22.49 3.07
C MET A 241 -5.75 -21.63 3.99
N ALA A 242 -6.21 -21.33 5.21
CA ALA A 242 -5.44 -20.56 6.18
C ALA A 242 -4.10 -21.25 6.52
N TRP A 243 -4.11 -22.57 6.68
CA TRP A 243 -2.88 -23.34 6.92
C TRP A 243 -1.92 -23.37 5.72
N LEU A 244 -2.44 -23.54 4.50
CA LEU A 244 -1.63 -23.47 3.27
C LEU A 244 -0.89 -22.13 3.14
N ASN A 245 -1.54 -21.02 3.52
CA ASN A 245 -0.91 -19.70 3.53
C ASN A 245 0.24 -19.60 4.56
N LYS A 246 0.11 -20.23 5.73
CA LYS A 246 1.22 -20.34 6.70
C LYS A 246 2.35 -21.24 6.17
N CYS A 247 2.04 -22.34 5.50
CA CYS A 247 3.03 -23.23 4.87
C CYS A 247 3.79 -22.54 3.73
N ARG A 248 3.11 -21.77 2.88
CA ARG A 248 3.73 -20.95 1.83
C ARG A 248 4.73 -19.96 2.41
N SER A 249 4.31 -19.23 3.44
CA SER A 249 5.18 -18.26 4.15
C SER A 249 6.39 -18.93 4.78
N LEU A 250 6.23 -20.16 5.31
CA LEU A 250 7.33 -20.97 5.81
C LEU A 250 8.29 -21.37 4.68
N LYS A 251 7.79 -21.96 3.59
CA LYS A 251 8.57 -22.38 2.43
C LYS A 251 9.41 -21.23 1.87
N GLU A 252 8.82 -20.04 1.73
CA GLU A 252 9.49 -18.88 1.14
C GLU A 252 10.63 -18.31 2.01
N ARG A 253 10.59 -18.50 3.34
CA ARG A 253 11.62 -17.99 4.26
C ARG A 253 12.60 -19.03 4.79
N ILE A 254 12.32 -20.33 4.63
CA ILE A 254 13.03 -21.43 5.32
C ILE A 254 14.53 -21.45 5.02
N VAL A 255 14.94 -20.98 3.84
CA VAL A 255 16.34 -20.93 3.41
C VAL A 255 17.21 -20.16 4.40
N ARG A 256 16.65 -19.14 5.06
CA ARG A 256 17.36 -18.27 6.02
C ARG A 256 17.21 -18.72 7.48
N ASP A 257 16.40 -19.73 7.73
CA ASP A 257 16.05 -20.17 9.08
C ASP A 257 16.80 -21.45 9.44
N VAL A 258 17.39 -21.53 10.63
CA VAL A 258 18.20 -22.68 11.10
C VAL A 258 17.45 -23.59 12.06
N ARG A 259 16.18 -23.31 12.36
CA ARG A 259 15.38 -24.10 13.30
C ARG A 259 15.08 -25.50 12.77
N HIS A 260 15.02 -26.46 13.69
CA HIS A 260 14.69 -27.87 13.42
C HIS A 260 13.19 -28.13 13.22
N ALA A 261 12.32 -27.25 13.75
CA ALA A 261 10.88 -27.31 13.57
C ALA A 261 10.26 -25.90 13.67
N PHE A 262 9.08 -25.75 13.08
CA PHE A 262 8.37 -24.48 12.96
C PHE A 262 6.98 -24.61 13.55
N SER A 263 6.65 -23.75 14.51
CA SER A 263 5.29 -23.64 15.06
C SER A 263 4.50 -22.64 14.21
N LEU A 264 3.51 -23.14 13.46
CA LEU A 264 2.54 -22.34 12.72
C LEU A 264 1.27 -22.22 13.58
N ARG A 265 0.70 -21.01 13.69
CA ARG A 265 -0.44 -20.71 14.58
C ARG A 265 -1.58 -20.03 13.82
N LEU A 266 -2.81 -20.44 14.15
CA LEU A 266 -4.08 -19.80 13.83
C LEU A 266 -4.87 -19.60 15.14
N PRO A 267 -5.91 -18.74 15.18
CA PRO A 267 -6.72 -18.57 16.39
C PRO A 267 -7.23 -19.92 16.93
N GLY A 268 -6.83 -20.28 18.14
CA GLY A 268 -7.24 -21.53 18.80
C GLY A 268 -6.52 -22.81 18.34
N GLU A 269 -5.64 -22.77 17.34
CA GLU A 269 -4.96 -23.96 16.81
C GLU A 269 -3.46 -23.76 16.51
N GLN A 270 -2.69 -24.86 16.59
CA GLN A 270 -1.28 -24.88 16.26
C GLN A 270 -0.90 -26.16 15.48
N ILE A 271 -0.01 -26.01 14.50
CA ILE A 271 0.65 -27.12 13.79
C ILE A 271 2.16 -26.95 13.93
N VAL A 272 2.85 -28.02 14.32
CA VAL A 272 4.32 -28.08 14.25
C VAL A 272 4.75 -28.68 12.91
N VAL A 273 5.60 -27.99 12.16
CA VAL A 273 6.17 -28.46 10.89
C VAL A 273 7.66 -28.74 11.09
N PRO A 274 8.10 -30.01 11.13
CA PRO A 274 9.52 -30.36 11.18
C PRO A 274 10.26 -29.85 9.93
N ARG A 275 11.52 -29.43 10.09
CA ARG A 275 12.36 -29.01 8.95
C ARG A 275 12.55 -30.14 7.94
N GLU A 276 12.70 -31.37 8.42
CA GLU A 276 12.85 -32.57 7.58
C GLU A 276 11.65 -32.78 6.66
N VAL A 277 10.43 -32.47 7.11
CA VAL A 277 9.22 -32.52 6.26
C VAL A 277 9.36 -31.55 5.09
N VAL A 278 9.74 -30.29 5.36
CA VAL A 278 9.91 -29.29 4.30
C VAL A 278 11.03 -29.70 3.33
N GLN A 279 12.14 -30.24 3.83
CA GLN A 279 13.25 -30.70 2.99
C GLN A 279 12.84 -31.88 2.09
N THR A 280 12.17 -32.89 2.66
CA THR A 280 11.73 -34.08 1.92
C THR A 280 10.74 -33.70 0.82
N GLN A 281 9.74 -32.87 1.13
CA GLN A 281 8.77 -32.42 0.13
C GLN A 281 9.43 -31.52 -0.93
N THR A 282 10.39 -30.68 -0.54
CA THR A 282 11.18 -29.86 -1.49
C THR A 282 11.97 -30.74 -2.46
N ASN A 283 12.69 -31.76 -1.95
CA ASN A 283 13.46 -32.68 -2.79
C ASN A 283 12.55 -33.43 -3.77
N ARG A 284 11.40 -33.93 -3.29
CA ARG A 284 10.40 -34.60 -4.13
C ARG A 284 9.89 -33.69 -5.24
N PHE A 285 9.58 -32.43 -4.93
CA PHE A 285 9.15 -31.46 -5.93
C PHE A 285 10.22 -31.20 -6.99
N VAL A 286 11.47 -30.98 -6.56
CA VAL A 286 12.61 -30.78 -7.49
C VAL A 286 12.81 -32.00 -8.39
N GLU A 287 12.78 -33.21 -7.84
CA GLU A 287 12.91 -34.46 -8.61
C GLU A 287 11.82 -34.60 -9.67
N GLN A 288 10.57 -34.29 -9.34
CA GLN A 288 9.45 -34.33 -10.28
C GLN A 288 9.62 -33.34 -11.42
N VAL A 289 10.00 -32.09 -11.11
CA VAL A 289 10.23 -31.05 -12.13
C VAL A 289 11.38 -31.43 -13.04
N VAL A 290 12.50 -31.92 -12.49
CA VAL A 290 13.69 -32.29 -13.27
C VAL A 290 13.43 -33.53 -14.13
N GLU A 291 12.68 -34.50 -13.63
CA GLU A 291 12.31 -35.69 -14.40
C GLU A 291 11.42 -35.33 -15.60
N GLU A 292 10.40 -34.47 -15.41
CA GLU A 292 9.59 -34.01 -16.53
C GLU A 292 10.39 -33.12 -17.48
N PHE A 293 11.32 -32.32 -16.96
CA PHE A 293 12.24 -31.54 -17.78
C PHE A 293 13.10 -32.46 -18.67
N ARG A 294 13.64 -33.57 -18.16
CA ARG A 294 14.40 -34.54 -18.99
C ARG A 294 13.54 -35.15 -20.11
N ARG A 295 12.28 -35.45 -19.84
CA ARG A 295 11.34 -35.92 -20.87
C ARG A 295 11.11 -34.84 -21.92
N PHE A 296 10.90 -33.60 -21.50
CA PHE A 296 10.78 -32.45 -22.40
C PHE A 296 12.03 -32.27 -23.27
N MET A 297 13.21 -32.34 -22.67
CA MET A 297 14.51 -32.29 -23.37
C MET A 297 14.65 -33.39 -24.42
N THR A 298 14.20 -34.60 -24.11
CA THR A 298 14.23 -35.74 -25.05
C THR A 298 13.34 -35.46 -26.26
N ARG A 299 12.16 -34.86 -26.06
CA ARG A 299 11.29 -34.43 -27.17
C ARG A 299 11.89 -33.25 -27.95
N CYS A 300 12.53 -32.31 -27.28
CA CYS A 300 13.22 -31.19 -27.95
C CYS A 300 14.33 -31.69 -28.90
N ALA A 301 15.04 -32.75 -28.52
CA ALA A 301 16.15 -33.28 -29.29
C ALA A 301 15.70 -33.96 -30.60
N THR A 302 14.40 -34.25 -30.76
CA THR A 302 13.88 -34.80 -32.02
C THR A 302 13.65 -33.73 -33.09
N VAL A 303 13.61 -32.44 -32.71
CA VAL A 303 13.30 -31.34 -33.63
C VAL A 303 14.40 -30.28 -33.72
N ALA A 304 15.37 -30.24 -32.80
CA ALA A 304 16.48 -29.29 -32.80
C ALA A 304 17.74 -29.89 -32.15
N ASP A 305 18.92 -29.43 -32.58
CA ASP A 305 20.15 -29.62 -31.81
C ASP A 305 20.09 -28.70 -30.58
N LEU A 306 20.25 -29.31 -29.40
CA LEU A 306 20.13 -28.61 -28.12
C LEU A 306 21.48 -28.23 -27.53
N SER A 307 22.59 -28.66 -28.12
CA SER A 307 23.94 -28.43 -27.60
C SER A 307 24.19 -26.95 -27.28
N GLY A 308 24.42 -26.64 -26.01
CA GLY A 308 24.65 -25.27 -25.54
C GLY A 308 23.41 -24.37 -25.50
N THR A 309 22.21 -24.88 -25.76
CA THR A 309 20.96 -24.10 -25.72
C THR A 309 20.73 -23.55 -24.30
N PRO A 310 20.60 -22.22 -24.13
CA PRO A 310 20.28 -21.61 -22.84
C PRO A 310 18.93 -22.08 -22.28
N VAL A 311 18.87 -22.30 -20.97
CA VAL A 311 17.63 -22.58 -20.24
C VAL A 311 17.30 -21.38 -19.37
N LEU A 312 16.13 -20.76 -19.56
CA LEU A 312 15.65 -19.61 -18.79
C LEU A 312 14.75 -20.13 -17.67
N LEU A 313 15.23 -20.03 -16.43
CA LEU A 313 14.49 -20.45 -15.25
C LEU A 313 13.75 -19.23 -14.66
N VAL A 314 12.42 -19.25 -14.74
CA VAL A 314 11.52 -18.13 -14.37
C VAL A 314 10.36 -18.63 -13.51
N GLY A 315 9.56 -17.70 -12.97
CA GLY A 315 8.43 -18.01 -12.10
C GLY A 315 8.78 -17.98 -10.61
N GLY A 316 7.79 -17.75 -9.75
CA GLY A 316 8.02 -17.55 -8.31
C GLY A 316 8.57 -18.78 -7.57
N ALA A 317 8.21 -19.99 -8.02
CA ALA A 317 8.72 -21.23 -7.45
C ALA A 317 10.06 -21.65 -8.07
N SER A 318 10.63 -20.87 -9.01
CA SER A 318 12.00 -21.08 -9.48
C SER A 318 13.06 -20.94 -8.39
N ARG A 319 12.73 -20.23 -7.29
CA ARG A 319 13.60 -20.01 -6.13
C ARG A 319 13.65 -21.18 -5.16
N VAL A 320 12.91 -22.26 -5.42
CA VAL A 320 12.97 -23.47 -4.60
C VAL A 320 14.42 -23.97 -4.55
N VAL A 321 14.91 -24.23 -3.34
CA VAL A 321 16.31 -24.60 -3.09
C VAL A 321 16.67 -25.87 -3.85
N GLY A 322 17.83 -25.86 -4.51
CA GLY A 322 18.35 -27.01 -5.27
C GLY A 322 17.75 -27.19 -6.66
N LEU A 323 16.68 -26.45 -7.01
CA LEU A 323 16.04 -26.60 -8.31
C LEU A 323 16.95 -26.15 -9.45
N LYS A 324 17.62 -25.00 -9.31
CA LYS A 324 18.53 -24.48 -10.34
C LYS A 324 19.68 -25.45 -10.58
N GLU A 325 20.34 -25.91 -9.52
CA GLU A 325 21.48 -26.83 -9.61
C GLU A 325 21.06 -28.17 -10.24
N ALA A 326 19.89 -28.70 -9.87
CA ALA A 326 19.37 -29.94 -10.43
C ALA A 326 18.98 -29.81 -11.91
N LEU A 327 18.41 -28.67 -12.31
CA LEU A 327 18.16 -28.35 -13.71
C LEU A 327 19.46 -28.14 -14.48
N GLU A 328 20.47 -27.48 -13.92
CA GLU A 328 21.79 -27.31 -14.55
C GLU A 328 22.43 -28.66 -14.86
N ALA A 329 22.33 -29.63 -13.94
CA ALA A 329 22.82 -30.99 -14.16
C ALA A 329 22.06 -31.77 -15.24
N ALA A 330 20.82 -31.40 -15.54
CA ALA A 330 19.98 -32.02 -16.57
C ALA A 330 19.93 -31.23 -17.90
N SER A 331 20.53 -30.04 -17.94
CA SER A 331 20.40 -29.10 -19.06
C SER A 331 21.47 -29.30 -20.12
N PRO A 332 21.18 -29.00 -21.40
CA PRO A 332 22.13 -29.11 -22.50
C PRO A 332 23.07 -27.90 -22.58
N GLY A 333 22.83 -26.88 -21.75
CA GLY A 333 23.52 -25.60 -21.72
C GLY A 333 23.33 -24.93 -20.35
N LYS A 334 23.73 -23.66 -20.25
CA LYS A 334 23.67 -22.90 -19.00
C LYS A 334 22.22 -22.58 -18.62
N VAL A 335 21.87 -22.77 -17.35
CA VAL A 335 20.62 -22.29 -16.78
C VAL A 335 20.80 -20.85 -16.29
N TYR A 336 19.95 -19.95 -16.78
CA TYR A 336 19.91 -18.56 -16.42
C TYR A 336 18.77 -18.32 -15.43
N GLN A 337 19.13 -17.86 -14.24
CA GLN A 337 18.23 -17.32 -13.23
C GLN A 337 18.84 -16.01 -12.73
N TRP A 338 18.07 -14.92 -12.76
CA TRP A 338 18.52 -13.60 -12.35
C TRP A 338 17.58 -13.00 -11.32
N ASN A 339 17.95 -11.86 -10.73
CA ASN A 339 17.20 -11.22 -9.64
C ASN A 339 15.72 -10.93 -9.98
N LYS A 340 15.40 -10.74 -11.26
CA LYS A 340 14.07 -10.46 -11.78
C LYS A 340 13.41 -11.66 -12.50
N SER A 341 13.93 -12.88 -12.37
CA SER A 341 13.36 -14.10 -12.99
C SER A 341 11.87 -14.29 -12.67
N ASP A 342 11.45 -14.01 -11.44
CA ASP A 342 10.05 -14.11 -10.98
C ASP A 342 9.11 -13.10 -11.69
N TYR A 343 9.68 -12.02 -12.21
CA TYR A 343 8.98 -10.89 -12.83
C TYR A 343 9.17 -10.86 -14.36
N ALA A 344 9.93 -11.83 -14.91
CA ALA A 344 10.36 -11.85 -16.30
C ALA A 344 9.18 -11.81 -17.27
N VAL A 345 8.12 -12.55 -16.96
CA VAL A 345 6.89 -12.62 -17.77
C VAL A 345 6.24 -11.23 -17.90
N ALA A 346 5.96 -10.54 -16.78
CA ALA A 346 5.38 -9.21 -16.81
C ALA A 346 6.29 -8.19 -17.51
N LEU A 347 7.58 -8.16 -17.15
CA LEU A 347 8.55 -7.23 -17.74
C LEU A 347 8.72 -7.43 -19.24
N GLY A 348 8.74 -8.68 -19.70
CA GLY A 348 8.89 -9.01 -21.11
C GLY A 348 7.66 -8.68 -21.94
N ALA A 349 6.47 -8.81 -21.35
CA ALA A 349 5.22 -8.39 -21.98
C ALA A 349 5.09 -6.88 -22.13
N ALA A 350 5.82 -6.09 -21.33
CA ALA A 350 5.95 -4.65 -21.56
C ALA A 350 6.81 -4.32 -22.80
N ILE A 351 7.69 -5.22 -23.23
CA ILE A 351 8.55 -5.02 -24.41
C ILE A 351 7.78 -5.40 -25.69
N MET A 352 7.00 -4.46 -26.21
CA MET A 352 6.25 -4.59 -27.47
C MET A 352 6.90 -3.80 -28.61
N PRO A 353 6.63 -4.09 -29.90
CA PRO A 353 7.02 -3.21 -30.99
C PRO A 353 6.51 -1.77 -30.77
N PRO A 354 7.32 -0.72 -31.02
CA PRO A 354 8.68 -0.71 -31.60
C PRO A 354 9.82 -0.85 -30.57
N HIS A 355 9.54 -1.10 -29.29
CA HIS A 355 10.53 -1.11 -28.20
C HIS A 355 11.48 -2.31 -28.20
N ARG A 356 11.42 -3.21 -29.19
CA ARG A 356 12.36 -4.33 -29.32
C ARG A 356 13.75 -3.80 -29.67
N ARG A 357 14.80 -4.29 -29.00
CA ARG A 357 16.18 -3.94 -29.38
C ARG A 357 16.51 -4.57 -30.74
N PRO A 358 17.09 -3.83 -31.70
CA PRO A 358 17.72 -4.45 -32.85
C PRO A 358 18.93 -5.26 -32.37
N VAL A 359 18.96 -6.54 -32.72
CA VAL A 359 20.11 -7.41 -32.42
C VAL A 359 21.21 -7.12 -33.44
N ALA A 360 22.40 -6.74 -32.98
CA ALA A 360 23.57 -6.62 -33.84
C ALA A 360 23.92 -8.01 -34.41
N GLY A 361 23.83 -8.17 -35.73
CA GLY A 361 24.21 -9.42 -36.41
C GLY A 361 23.39 -9.87 -37.63
N VAL A 362 22.44 -9.07 -38.13
CA VAL A 362 21.81 -9.32 -39.43
C VAL A 362 22.14 -8.15 -40.36
N GLU A 363 23.09 -8.37 -41.26
CA GLU A 363 23.49 -7.37 -42.27
C GLU A 363 22.38 -7.15 -43.29
N GLY A 364 22.00 -5.88 -43.45
CA GLY A 364 21.10 -5.37 -44.48
C GLY A 364 21.46 -3.92 -44.79
N LEU A 365 22.45 -3.76 -45.68
CA LEU A 365 22.82 -2.61 -46.53
C LEU A 365 22.29 -1.20 -46.20
N GLY A 366 23.24 -0.31 -45.88
CA GLY A 366 23.37 0.95 -46.61
C GLY A 366 23.17 2.25 -45.81
N GLY A 367 24.22 3.08 -45.78
CA GLY A 367 24.07 4.54 -45.71
C GLY A 367 24.93 5.26 -44.67
N ASP A 368 26.10 5.73 -45.11
CA ASP A 368 27.01 6.64 -44.42
C ASP A 368 26.37 7.94 -43.91
N GLY A 369 27.00 8.53 -42.88
CA GLY A 369 26.85 9.96 -42.59
C GLY A 369 27.31 10.36 -41.19
N GLY A 370 28.62 10.61 -41.02
CA GLY A 370 29.20 11.05 -39.74
C GLY A 370 28.86 12.50 -39.34
N GLY A 371 29.31 12.87 -38.14
CA GLY A 371 29.61 14.27 -37.81
C GLY A 371 29.08 14.80 -36.50
N SER A 372 30.04 15.11 -35.62
CA SER A 372 30.10 16.33 -34.80
C SER A 372 29.29 16.41 -33.50
N SER A 373 30.05 16.33 -32.41
CA SER A 373 29.78 17.05 -31.16
C SER A 373 29.47 18.53 -31.44
N ALA A 374 28.33 19.01 -30.96
CA ALA A 374 28.05 20.44 -30.88
C ALA A 374 27.50 20.76 -29.50
N ALA A 375 28.20 21.67 -28.81
CA ALA A 375 27.71 22.35 -27.64
C ALA A 375 26.41 23.09 -27.99
N ALA A 376 25.33 22.83 -27.25
CA ALA A 376 24.08 23.56 -27.41
C ALA A 376 24.19 24.91 -26.69
N SER A 377 24.48 25.95 -27.47
CA SER A 377 24.21 27.35 -27.14
C SER A 377 22.71 27.55 -26.91
N PHE A 378 22.36 28.23 -25.83
CA PHE A 378 21.00 28.72 -25.57
C PHE A 378 20.53 29.67 -26.69
N GLN A 379 19.32 29.45 -27.20
CA GLN A 379 18.57 30.46 -27.94
C GLN A 379 17.44 31.01 -27.07
N PRO A 380 17.17 32.33 -27.14
CA PRO A 380 16.04 32.93 -26.43
C PRO A 380 14.75 32.72 -27.25
N VAL A 381 13.72 32.15 -26.64
CA VAL A 381 12.37 32.16 -27.21
C VAL A 381 11.61 33.31 -26.55
N GLY A 382 11.17 34.27 -27.38
CA GLY A 382 10.51 35.49 -26.96
C GLY A 382 9.05 35.30 -26.51
N VAL A 383 8.58 36.31 -25.77
CA VAL A 383 7.18 36.71 -25.56
C VAL A 383 6.20 35.60 -25.13
N PHE A 384 6.09 35.40 -23.81
CA PHE A 384 5.00 34.78 -23.04
C PHE A 384 4.02 33.84 -23.82
N GLY A 385 4.52 32.67 -24.22
CA GLY A 385 3.67 31.48 -24.37
C GLY A 385 3.15 31.06 -22.99
N ASP A 386 1.98 30.42 -22.94
CA ASP A 386 1.26 30.00 -21.72
C ASP A 386 2.20 29.70 -20.53
N PRO A 387 2.18 30.52 -19.45
CA PRO A 387 3.06 30.36 -18.29
C PRO A 387 2.98 28.96 -17.67
N GLY A 388 1.80 28.34 -17.68
CA GLY A 388 1.60 26.99 -17.16
C GLY A 388 2.33 25.94 -17.98
N ALA A 389 2.19 25.95 -19.30
CA ALA A 389 2.95 25.08 -20.20
C ALA A 389 4.47 25.28 -20.06
N TYR A 390 4.92 26.53 -19.90
CA TYR A 390 6.33 26.83 -19.65
C TYR A 390 6.82 26.19 -18.34
N LEU A 391 6.06 26.32 -17.25
CA LEU A 391 6.42 25.74 -15.95
C LEU A 391 6.55 24.21 -16.04
N VAL A 392 5.60 23.55 -16.70
CA VAL A 392 5.66 22.10 -16.95
C VAL A 392 6.95 21.71 -17.67
N GLU A 393 7.31 22.43 -18.73
CA GLU A 393 8.52 22.12 -19.49
C GLU A 393 9.80 22.44 -18.70
N ALA A 394 9.81 23.53 -17.94
CA ALA A 394 10.91 23.91 -17.08
C ALA A 394 11.19 22.84 -16.01
N VAL A 395 10.15 22.30 -15.37
CA VAL A 395 10.27 21.18 -14.42
C VAL A 395 10.76 19.91 -15.12
N ARG A 396 10.22 19.59 -16.31
CA ARG A 396 10.61 18.40 -17.09
C ARG A 396 12.09 18.43 -17.50
N GLN A 397 12.57 19.58 -17.96
CA GLN A 397 13.94 19.76 -18.46
C GLN A 397 14.96 20.11 -17.36
N ALA A 398 14.50 20.41 -16.15
CA ALA A 398 15.36 20.77 -15.04
C ALA A 398 16.45 19.72 -14.81
N LYS A 399 17.71 20.16 -14.68
CA LYS A 399 18.79 19.28 -14.20
C LYS A 399 18.58 19.00 -12.71
N ALA A 400 19.12 17.88 -12.21
CA ALA A 400 19.12 17.61 -10.77
C ALA A 400 19.75 18.77 -10.00
N GLY A 401 19.07 19.26 -8.96
CA GLY A 401 19.46 20.40 -8.14
C GLY A 401 19.13 21.77 -8.76
N ALA A 402 18.37 21.82 -9.86
CA ALA A 402 18.01 23.10 -10.47
C ALA A 402 17.04 23.91 -9.58
N ASN A 403 17.10 25.24 -9.75
CA ASN A 403 16.17 26.19 -9.14
C ASN A 403 15.26 26.76 -10.23
N VAL A 404 13.97 26.45 -10.16
CA VAL A 404 12.92 27.01 -11.02
C VAL A 404 12.28 28.17 -10.28
N ALA A 405 12.53 29.39 -10.76
CA ALA A 405 11.89 30.58 -10.22
C ALA A 405 10.49 30.75 -10.84
N LEU A 406 9.50 31.04 -9.99
CA LEU A 406 8.14 31.38 -10.39
C LEU A 406 7.90 32.87 -10.12
N PRO A 407 8.11 33.75 -11.13
CA PRO A 407 7.66 35.13 -11.07
C PRO A 407 6.20 35.29 -10.62
N ALA A 408 5.80 36.53 -10.32
CA ALA A 408 4.41 36.81 -10.01
C ALA A 408 3.53 36.49 -11.24
N GLY A 409 2.49 35.71 -11.05
CA GLY A 409 1.60 35.27 -12.10
C GLY A 409 0.81 34.01 -11.74
N GLU A 410 -0.18 33.70 -12.57
CA GLU A 410 -0.91 32.44 -12.54
C GLU A 410 -0.33 31.47 -13.58
N TYR A 411 -0.05 30.26 -13.13
CA TYR A 411 0.51 29.15 -13.90
C TYR A 411 -0.56 28.07 -13.98
N ARG A 412 -1.45 28.14 -14.98
CA ARG A 412 -2.46 27.11 -15.25
C ARG A 412 -1.80 25.93 -15.93
N ILE A 413 -1.33 24.96 -15.14
CA ILE A 413 -0.55 23.85 -15.68
C ILE A 413 -1.48 22.95 -16.53
N PRO A 414 -1.13 22.64 -17.79
CA PRO A 414 -1.96 21.78 -18.65
C PRO A 414 -1.84 20.29 -18.32
N GLN A 415 -0.91 19.93 -17.43
CA GLN A 415 -0.65 18.57 -16.95
C GLN A 415 0.09 18.65 -15.60
N PRO A 416 0.12 17.57 -14.80
CA PRO A 416 0.83 17.55 -13.52
C PRO A 416 2.33 17.87 -13.64
N LEU A 417 2.88 18.49 -12.61
CA LEU A 417 4.33 18.68 -12.43
C LEU A 417 4.92 17.40 -11.83
N ILE A 418 5.62 16.62 -12.64
CA ILE A 418 6.25 15.37 -12.21
C ILE A 418 7.71 15.65 -11.81
N VAL A 419 8.01 15.50 -10.53
CA VAL A 419 9.33 15.72 -9.92
C VAL A 419 9.98 14.37 -9.62
N GLU A 420 11.00 14.02 -10.40
CA GLU A 420 11.70 12.72 -10.34
C GLU A 420 13.17 12.86 -9.91
N ARG A 421 13.58 14.08 -9.55
CA ARG A 421 14.97 14.46 -9.25
C ARG A 421 14.99 15.65 -8.28
N PRO A 422 16.12 15.93 -7.62
CA PRO A 422 16.25 17.12 -6.77
C PRO A 422 15.89 18.38 -7.53
N LEU A 423 15.00 19.21 -6.97
CA LEU A 423 14.44 20.39 -7.63
C LEU A 423 13.96 21.39 -6.59
N THR A 424 14.32 22.66 -6.76
CA THR A 424 13.70 23.75 -6.00
C THR A 424 12.75 24.53 -6.90
N MET A 425 11.52 24.72 -6.46
CA MET A 425 10.53 25.62 -7.05
C MET A 425 10.24 26.75 -6.07
N ALA A 426 10.57 27.98 -6.45
CA ALA A 426 10.49 29.15 -5.57
C ALA A 426 9.71 30.30 -6.21
N GLY A 427 8.63 30.73 -5.55
CA GLY A 427 7.83 31.88 -5.96
C GLY A 427 8.29 33.22 -5.38
N LEU A 428 7.45 34.24 -5.54
CA LEU A 428 7.63 35.57 -4.93
C LEU A 428 6.66 35.84 -3.77
N GLY A 429 6.00 34.78 -3.28
CA GLY A 429 5.04 34.78 -2.19
C GLY A 429 3.76 34.07 -2.59
N ARG A 430 3.11 33.40 -1.64
CA ARG A 430 1.87 32.62 -1.87
C ARG A 430 0.74 33.43 -2.52
N GLU A 431 0.66 34.73 -2.31
CA GLU A 431 -0.35 35.61 -2.95
C GLU A 431 0.03 36.08 -4.37
N ARG A 432 1.24 35.77 -4.83
CA ARG A 432 1.81 36.32 -6.07
C ARG A 432 2.13 35.25 -7.11
N SER A 433 2.53 34.06 -6.68
CA SER A 433 2.91 32.96 -7.56
C SER A 433 1.95 31.79 -7.37
N LEU A 434 1.01 31.61 -8.31
CA LEU A 434 -0.10 30.67 -8.18
C LEU A 434 0.00 29.57 -9.23
N ILE A 435 0.21 28.32 -8.81
CA ILE A 435 0.11 27.13 -9.65
C ILE A 435 -1.35 26.65 -9.59
N ARG A 436 -2.05 26.67 -10.73
CA ARG A 436 -3.45 26.27 -10.83
C ARG A 436 -3.58 24.96 -11.61
N TRP A 437 -4.29 24.00 -11.04
CA TRP A 437 -4.54 22.71 -11.67
C TRP A 437 -6.04 22.47 -11.86
N GLU A 438 -6.45 22.08 -13.06
CA GLU A 438 -7.85 21.81 -13.44
C GLU A 438 -8.07 20.36 -13.90
N GLY A 439 -7.02 19.53 -14.01
CA GLY A 439 -7.16 18.13 -14.39
C GLY A 439 -7.48 17.20 -13.22
N GLU A 440 -7.58 15.90 -13.51
CA GLU A 440 -7.73 14.84 -12.51
C GLU A 440 -6.36 14.47 -11.90
N GLY A 441 -6.34 13.97 -10.68
CA GLY A 441 -5.13 13.57 -9.96
C GLY A 441 -4.29 14.74 -9.42
N PRO A 442 -3.08 14.46 -8.91
CA PRO A 442 -2.23 15.45 -8.25
C PRO A 442 -1.75 16.59 -9.16
N ALA A 443 -1.61 17.80 -8.62
CA ALA A 443 -0.97 18.91 -9.34
C ALA A 443 0.54 18.74 -9.40
N ILE A 444 1.13 18.25 -8.31
CA ILE A 444 2.55 17.96 -8.15
C ILE A 444 2.71 16.50 -7.72
N ILE A 445 3.53 15.74 -8.45
CA ILE A 445 3.79 14.33 -8.18
C ILE A 445 5.28 14.16 -7.92
N CYS A 446 5.64 13.66 -6.74
CA CYS A 446 7.01 13.38 -6.32
C CYS A 446 7.23 11.86 -6.29
N ARG A 447 8.18 11.35 -7.09
CA ARG A 447 8.49 9.91 -7.16
C ARG A 447 9.97 9.64 -7.41
N GLY A 448 10.44 8.48 -6.96
CA GLY A 448 11.86 8.09 -7.03
C GLY A 448 12.71 8.84 -6.00
N ASP A 449 14.01 9.04 -6.31
CA ASP A 449 14.94 9.86 -5.51
C ASP A 449 14.69 11.37 -5.70
N CYS A 450 13.45 11.81 -5.54
CA CYS A 450 13.11 13.22 -5.59
C CYS A 450 13.53 13.93 -4.29
N ASP A 451 14.06 15.13 -4.43
CA ASP A 451 14.33 16.07 -3.32
C ASP A 451 13.69 17.39 -3.71
N LEU A 452 12.37 17.50 -3.47
CA LEU A 452 11.60 18.67 -3.84
C LEU A 452 11.72 19.71 -2.72
N THR A 453 12.10 20.93 -3.06
CA THR A 453 11.83 22.11 -2.23
C THR A 453 10.80 22.99 -2.94
N LEU A 454 9.66 23.24 -2.31
CA LEU A 454 8.61 24.13 -2.77
C LEU A 454 8.50 25.31 -1.79
N ARG A 455 8.67 26.55 -2.27
CA ARG A 455 8.55 27.71 -1.38
C ARG A 455 7.86 28.91 -2.00
N ASP A 456 7.22 29.72 -1.17
CA ASP A 456 6.65 31.02 -1.56
C ASP A 456 5.62 30.93 -2.70
N VAL A 457 4.83 29.87 -2.76
CA VAL A 457 3.84 29.63 -3.83
C VAL A 457 2.48 29.20 -3.30
N THR A 458 1.43 29.42 -4.08
CA THR A 458 0.15 28.74 -3.90
C THR A 458 0.01 27.61 -4.93
N VAL A 459 -0.43 26.43 -4.49
CA VAL A 459 -0.87 25.33 -5.34
C VAL A 459 -2.37 25.16 -5.12
N GLU A 460 -3.17 25.41 -6.15
CA GLU A 460 -4.63 25.48 -6.06
C GLU A 460 -5.32 24.62 -7.11
N ARG A 461 -6.38 23.93 -6.68
CA ARG A 461 -7.33 23.30 -7.59
C ARG A 461 -8.33 24.33 -8.09
N ALA A 462 -8.31 24.64 -9.39
CA ALA A 462 -9.29 25.54 -9.99
C ALA A 462 -10.54 24.80 -10.52
N GLY A 463 -10.50 23.47 -10.61
CA GLY A 463 -11.56 22.62 -11.16
C GLY A 463 -12.41 21.86 -10.12
N GLN A 464 -13.31 20.99 -10.61
CA GLN A 464 -14.12 20.05 -9.81
C GLN A 464 -13.57 18.61 -9.85
N GLN A 465 -12.48 18.41 -10.58
CA GLN A 465 -11.83 17.12 -10.81
C GLN A 465 -11.16 16.62 -9.54
N VAL A 466 -11.28 15.32 -9.30
CA VAL A 466 -10.81 14.63 -8.11
C VAL A 466 -9.28 14.52 -8.11
N GLY A 467 -8.66 14.63 -6.93
CA GLY A 467 -7.23 14.35 -6.74
C GLY A 467 -6.53 15.29 -5.77
N ASP A 468 -5.47 14.79 -5.14
CA ASP A 468 -4.67 15.54 -4.17
C ASP A 468 -4.01 16.76 -4.83
N LEU A 469 -3.37 17.69 -4.11
CA LEU A 469 -2.60 18.75 -4.79
C LEU A 469 -1.12 18.40 -4.88
N LEU A 470 -0.57 17.78 -3.84
CA LEU A 470 0.77 17.23 -3.85
C LEU A 470 0.72 15.78 -3.38
N ASP A 471 1.25 14.85 -4.17
CA ASP A 471 1.42 13.45 -3.79
C ASP A 471 2.90 13.06 -3.87
N ALA A 472 3.43 12.48 -2.80
CA ALA A 472 4.81 12.03 -2.70
C ALA A 472 4.88 10.57 -2.25
N LEU A 473 5.52 9.73 -3.07
CA LEU A 473 5.65 8.28 -2.83
C LEU A 473 7.05 7.87 -2.31
N GLY A 474 8.05 8.73 -2.45
CA GLY A 474 9.42 8.49 -2.00
C GLY A 474 10.25 9.77 -1.98
N GLY A 475 11.47 9.71 -1.42
CA GLY A 475 12.40 10.83 -1.40
C GLY A 475 12.18 11.84 -0.27
N ARG A 476 12.65 13.08 -0.49
CA ARG A 476 12.52 14.22 0.43
C ARG A 476 11.60 15.29 -0.15
N VAL A 477 10.73 15.84 0.69
CA VAL A 477 9.83 16.94 0.33
C VAL A 477 9.91 18.04 1.37
N LYS A 478 10.33 19.22 0.96
CA LYS A 478 10.37 20.41 1.79
C LYS A 478 9.39 21.44 1.23
N ILE A 479 8.47 21.91 2.05
CA ILE A 479 7.47 22.93 1.67
C ILE A 479 7.54 24.06 2.69
N GLU A 480 7.81 25.28 2.23
CA GLU A 480 7.94 26.46 3.09
C GLU A 480 7.09 27.63 2.60
N ASP A 481 6.48 28.37 3.53
CA ASP A 481 5.86 29.68 3.24
C ASP A 481 4.83 29.65 2.09
N SER A 482 4.16 28.51 1.92
CA SER A 482 3.31 28.19 0.77
C SER A 482 1.84 27.98 1.17
N ARG A 483 0.95 27.95 0.18
CA ARG A 483 -0.47 27.60 0.38
C ARG A 483 -0.86 26.43 -0.52
N ILE A 484 -1.58 25.46 0.00
CA ILE A 484 -2.09 24.31 -0.73
C ILE A 484 -3.58 24.21 -0.49
N CYS A 485 -4.42 24.44 -1.52
CA CYS A 485 -5.85 24.57 -1.31
C CYS A 485 -6.76 24.08 -2.43
N GLY A 486 -7.92 23.52 -2.04
CA GLY A 486 -9.03 23.20 -2.94
C GLY A 486 -9.08 21.77 -3.47
N ALA A 487 -8.30 20.82 -2.92
CA ALA A 487 -8.36 19.42 -3.36
C ALA A 487 -9.80 18.86 -3.28
N ARG A 488 -10.18 18.05 -4.28
CA ARG A 488 -11.54 17.52 -4.46
C ARG A 488 -11.54 16.01 -4.28
N ALA A 489 -12.44 15.51 -3.42
CA ALA A 489 -12.47 14.11 -2.95
C ALA A 489 -11.07 13.53 -2.73
N ALA A 490 -10.20 14.34 -2.09
CA ALA A 490 -8.77 14.11 -1.93
C ALA A 490 -8.20 15.12 -0.92
N SER A 491 -6.94 14.91 -0.54
CA SER A 491 -6.22 15.68 0.47
C SER A 491 -5.34 16.78 -0.15
N GLY A 492 -4.98 17.81 0.62
CA GLY A 492 -4.07 18.85 0.14
C GLY A 492 -2.68 18.28 -0.19
N ILE A 493 -2.04 17.69 0.82
CA ILE A 493 -0.71 17.08 0.73
C ILE A 493 -0.80 15.62 1.17
N ARG A 494 -0.40 14.70 0.31
CA ARG A 494 -0.33 13.26 0.58
C ARG A 494 1.12 12.78 0.57
N LEU A 495 1.57 12.21 1.69
CA LEU A 495 2.91 11.64 1.87
C LEU A 495 2.77 10.14 2.13
N ARG A 496 3.39 9.31 1.30
CA ARG A 496 3.27 7.84 1.34
C ARG A 496 4.62 7.17 1.17
N GLY A 497 4.66 5.85 1.33
CA GLY A 497 5.89 5.06 1.26
C GLY A 497 6.89 5.43 2.36
N GLY A 498 8.14 5.69 1.96
CA GLY A 498 9.25 6.03 2.86
C GLY A 498 9.65 7.51 2.83
N VAL A 499 8.73 8.41 2.47
CA VAL A 499 9.02 9.85 2.32
C VAL A 499 9.50 10.46 3.64
N ARG A 500 10.47 11.37 3.54
CA ARG A 500 10.83 12.29 4.61
C ARG A 500 10.44 13.71 4.25
N ALA A 501 9.58 14.35 5.04
CA ALA A 501 9.08 15.67 4.73
C ALA A 501 9.38 16.73 5.81
N GLU A 502 9.46 17.98 5.36
CA GLU A 502 9.53 19.17 6.21
C GLU A 502 8.52 20.19 5.66
N ILE A 503 7.44 20.43 6.39
CA ILE A 503 6.36 21.35 5.99
C ILE A 503 6.30 22.46 7.02
N ARG A 504 6.65 23.68 6.61
CA ARG A 504 6.84 24.83 7.50
C ARG A 504 6.10 26.08 7.05
N ARG A 505 5.43 26.77 7.99
CA ARG A 505 4.77 28.07 7.74
C ARG A 505 3.80 28.07 6.56
N CYS A 506 3.17 26.93 6.31
CA CYS A 506 2.25 26.73 5.21
C CYS A 506 0.78 26.89 5.65
N ARG A 507 -0.08 27.26 4.71
CA ARG A 507 -1.54 27.23 4.88
C ARG A 507 -2.10 26.10 4.03
N VAL A 508 -2.80 25.14 4.62
CA VAL A 508 -3.36 23.98 3.92
C VAL A 508 -4.86 23.94 4.18
N ASP A 509 -5.64 24.39 3.18
CA ASP A 509 -7.03 24.77 3.43
C ASP A 509 -8.03 24.39 2.33
N GLY A 510 -9.28 24.19 2.72
CA GLY A 510 -10.38 23.98 1.77
C GLY A 510 -10.31 22.65 0.99
N ASN A 511 -9.72 21.61 1.58
CA ASN A 511 -9.58 20.30 0.94
C ASN A 511 -10.74 19.37 1.33
N SER A 512 -11.15 18.49 0.42
CA SER A 512 -12.32 17.62 0.60
C SER A 512 -12.06 16.38 1.44
N GLU A 513 -10.82 16.11 1.83
CA GLU A 513 -10.43 15.11 2.83
C GLU A 513 -9.57 15.81 3.90
N HIS A 514 -8.28 15.47 3.99
CA HIS A 514 -7.35 16.03 4.95
C HIS A 514 -6.58 17.23 4.38
N GLY A 515 -6.04 18.07 5.27
CA GLY A 515 -5.03 19.04 4.89
C GLY A 515 -3.72 18.35 4.51
N ILE A 516 -3.06 17.75 5.50
CA ILE A 516 -1.81 16.99 5.34
C ILE A 516 -2.06 15.56 5.80
N VAL A 517 -1.75 14.56 4.97
CA VAL A 517 -1.86 13.14 5.33
C VAL A 517 -0.54 12.41 5.14
N LEU A 518 -0.15 11.64 6.15
CA LEU A 518 0.98 10.72 6.15
C LEU A 518 0.43 9.29 6.20
N ALA A 519 0.94 8.42 5.33
CA ALA A 519 0.64 6.99 5.35
C ALA A 519 1.91 6.14 5.24
N ASP A 520 1.73 4.81 5.30
CA ASP A 520 2.80 3.82 5.22
C ASP A 520 3.89 4.04 6.28
N SER A 521 5.12 4.37 5.87
CA SER A 521 6.26 4.63 6.75
C SER A 521 6.79 6.06 6.62
N ALA A 522 5.94 6.98 6.16
CA ALA A 522 6.32 8.38 5.97
C ALA A 522 6.67 9.04 7.31
N VAL A 523 7.67 9.92 7.30
CA VAL A 523 8.10 10.68 8.47
C VAL A 523 8.13 12.16 8.11
N ALA A 524 7.46 13.02 8.88
CA ALA A 524 7.48 14.46 8.62
C ALA A 524 7.73 15.31 9.85
N LEU A 525 8.42 16.44 9.64
CA LEU A 525 8.36 17.59 10.53
C LEU A 525 7.33 18.57 9.98
N ILE A 526 6.22 18.73 10.70
CA ILE A 526 5.11 19.63 10.35
C ILE A 526 5.12 20.74 11.38
N GLU A 527 5.63 21.92 11.03
CA GLU A 527 5.87 23.01 11.97
C GLU A 527 5.25 24.35 11.54
N GLU A 528 4.60 25.06 12.48
CA GLU A 528 4.07 26.42 12.27
C GLU A 528 3.06 26.53 11.10
N ASN A 529 2.31 25.46 10.82
CA ASN A 529 1.33 25.46 9.73
C ASN A 529 -0.08 25.82 10.22
N ILE A 530 -0.92 26.29 9.30
CA ILE A 530 -2.35 26.49 9.51
C ILE A 530 -3.10 25.51 8.62
N CYS A 531 -3.75 24.51 9.21
CA CYS A 531 -4.59 23.53 8.51
C CYS A 531 -6.06 23.81 8.83
N GLU A 532 -6.82 24.35 7.89
CA GLU A 532 -8.19 24.80 8.17
C GLU A 532 -9.21 24.53 7.07
N ASN A 533 -10.49 24.43 7.42
CA ASN A 533 -11.56 24.18 6.46
C ASN A 533 -11.35 22.91 5.61
N ASN A 534 -10.66 21.90 6.14
CA ASN A 534 -10.57 20.58 5.51
C ASN A 534 -11.72 19.73 6.01
N ARG A 535 -12.35 18.97 5.11
CA ARG A 535 -13.57 18.23 5.45
C ARG A 535 -13.34 17.20 6.56
N GLU A 536 -12.17 16.56 6.58
CA GLU A 536 -11.82 15.53 7.55
C GLU A 536 -10.80 16.07 8.57
N ALA A 537 -9.52 15.70 8.45
CA ALA A 537 -8.49 16.09 9.42
C ALA A 537 -7.63 17.26 8.94
N GLY A 538 -7.20 18.16 9.83
CA GLY A 538 -6.17 19.15 9.50
C GLY A 538 -4.83 18.47 9.18
N ILE A 539 -4.39 17.57 10.07
CA ILE A 539 -3.23 16.70 9.90
C ILE A 539 -3.66 15.26 10.22
N SER A 540 -3.25 14.29 9.42
CA SER A 540 -3.59 12.86 9.59
C SER A 540 -2.34 11.99 9.50
N TYR A 541 -2.16 11.10 10.48
CA TYR A 541 -1.13 10.06 10.52
C TYR A 541 -1.80 8.68 10.44
N GLY A 542 -1.43 7.90 9.43
CA GLY A 542 -1.85 6.50 9.24
C GLY A 542 -0.67 5.56 9.02
N GLY A 543 -0.91 4.27 8.82
CA GLY A 543 0.13 3.25 8.68
C GLY A 543 1.00 3.13 9.94
N THR A 544 2.30 3.18 9.72
CA THR A 544 3.38 3.27 10.71
C THR A 544 4.11 4.62 10.59
N SER A 545 3.39 5.66 10.14
CA SER A 545 3.97 6.99 9.97
C SER A 545 4.33 7.63 11.31
N GLY A 546 5.22 8.61 11.27
CA GLY A 546 5.68 9.31 12.47
C GLY A 546 6.35 10.65 12.17
N GLY A 547 7.18 11.10 13.11
CA GLY A 547 7.78 12.44 13.09
C GLY A 547 7.07 13.37 14.05
N THR A 548 7.21 14.68 13.84
CA THR A 548 6.80 15.70 14.80
C THR A 548 5.81 16.67 14.16
N ALA A 549 4.63 16.83 14.76
CA ALA A 549 3.73 17.94 14.49
C ALA A 549 3.88 18.96 15.61
N ARG A 550 4.37 20.17 15.29
CA ARG A 550 4.57 21.21 16.30
C ARG A 550 4.11 22.60 15.93
N LYS A 551 3.59 23.34 16.91
CA LYS A 551 3.18 24.75 16.73
C LYS A 551 2.19 24.96 15.58
N ASN A 552 1.45 23.93 15.20
CA ASN A 552 0.45 24.05 14.14
C ASN A 552 -0.87 24.52 14.72
N THR A 553 -1.65 25.21 13.88
CA THR A 553 -3.04 25.55 14.17
C THR A 553 -3.95 24.72 13.26
N CYS A 554 -4.74 23.82 13.84
CA CYS A 554 -5.70 23.00 13.13
C CYS A 554 -7.12 23.40 13.53
N ARG A 555 -7.88 24.02 12.62
CA ARG A 555 -9.20 24.55 12.95
C ARG A 555 -10.25 24.42 11.86
N GLU A 556 -11.53 24.45 12.24
CA GLU A 556 -12.64 24.36 11.29
C GLU A 556 -12.57 23.07 10.43
N ASN A 557 -12.02 21.99 10.98
CA ASN A 557 -12.02 20.66 10.37
C ASN A 557 -12.99 19.72 11.11
N GLU A 558 -13.13 18.46 10.69
CA GLU A 558 -13.78 17.45 11.52
C GLU A 558 -12.89 17.06 12.70
N ILE A 559 -11.62 16.78 12.41
CA ILE A 559 -10.59 16.43 13.38
C ILE A 559 -9.43 17.42 13.22
N GLY A 560 -8.87 17.95 14.33
CA GLY A 560 -7.69 18.81 14.25
C GLY A 560 -6.46 18.02 13.78
N ILE A 561 -6.01 17.08 14.61
CA ILE A 561 -4.93 16.14 14.32
C ILE A 561 -5.42 14.71 14.58
N GLY A 562 -5.43 13.86 13.55
CA GLY A 562 -5.81 12.44 13.66
C GLY A 562 -4.58 11.53 13.61
N ILE A 563 -4.52 10.56 14.51
CA ILE A 563 -3.48 9.54 14.60
C ILE A 563 -4.18 8.18 14.62
N GLY A 564 -3.92 7.35 13.62
CA GLY A 564 -4.59 6.06 13.44
C GLY A 564 -3.62 4.90 13.21
N GLU A 565 -4.21 3.71 13.07
CA GLU A 565 -3.51 2.46 12.77
C GLU A 565 -2.37 2.15 13.77
N ARG A 566 -1.10 2.28 13.37
CA ARG A 566 0.10 2.03 14.19
C ARG A 566 1.05 3.23 14.17
N ALA A 567 0.52 4.43 13.90
CA ALA A 567 1.32 5.64 13.89
C ALA A 567 1.70 6.06 15.33
N GLU A 568 2.91 6.60 15.46
CA GLU A 568 3.48 7.03 16.75
C GLU A 568 4.22 8.38 16.59
N PRO A 569 3.51 9.50 16.35
CA PRO A 569 4.13 10.82 16.23
C PRO A 569 4.36 11.52 17.57
N GLU A 570 5.20 12.54 17.56
CA GLU A 570 5.32 13.56 18.61
C GLU A 570 4.42 14.75 18.25
N VAL A 571 3.43 15.06 19.09
CA VAL A 571 2.47 16.15 18.87
C VAL A 571 2.71 17.22 19.95
N GLU A 572 3.43 18.29 19.64
CA GLU A 572 3.87 19.28 20.63
C GLU A 572 3.41 20.72 20.35
N GLU A 573 2.93 21.45 21.36
CA GLU A 573 2.60 22.88 21.24
C GLU A 573 1.59 23.25 20.13
N ASN A 574 0.71 22.32 19.72
CA ASN A 574 -0.29 22.59 18.68
C ASN A 574 -1.57 23.20 19.28
N THR A 575 -2.28 23.98 18.47
CA THR A 575 -3.62 24.50 18.79
C THR A 575 -4.65 23.84 17.88
N CYS A 576 -5.53 23.02 18.46
CA CYS A 576 -6.66 22.42 17.76
C CYS A 576 -7.96 23.08 18.23
N GLU A 577 -8.55 23.94 17.39
CA GLU A 577 -9.70 24.76 17.78
C GLU A 577 -10.87 24.69 16.81
N ASN A 578 -12.10 24.80 17.29
CA ASN A 578 -13.29 24.87 16.43
C ASN A 578 -13.41 23.70 15.42
N ASN A 579 -12.93 22.50 15.78
CA ASN A 579 -13.16 21.31 14.98
C ASN A 579 -14.48 20.65 15.38
N SER A 580 -15.23 20.17 14.40
CA SER A 580 -16.61 19.73 14.63
C SER A 580 -16.73 18.46 15.48
N GLN A 581 -15.67 17.64 15.57
CA GLN A 581 -15.59 16.47 16.44
C GLN A 581 -14.43 16.58 17.44
N VAL A 582 -13.20 16.25 17.04
CA VAL A 582 -12.09 16.03 17.98
C VAL A 582 -10.95 17.00 17.71
N GLY A 583 -10.34 17.55 18.76
CA GLY A 583 -9.11 18.33 18.62
C GLY A 583 -7.94 17.44 18.19
N ILE A 584 -7.51 16.52 19.06
CA ILE A 584 -6.50 15.50 18.75
C ILE A 584 -7.11 14.11 18.98
N GLY A 585 -7.11 13.24 17.97
CA GLY A 585 -7.72 11.91 18.03
C GLY A 585 -6.72 10.78 17.83
N TYR A 586 -6.73 9.79 18.71
CA TYR A 586 -5.97 8.54 18.61
C TYR A 586 -6.93 7.36 18.39
N LEU A 587 -6.68 6.55 17.36
CA LEU A 587 -7.49 5.41 16.90
C LEU A 587 -6.61 4.19 16.61
N GLY A 588 -7.19 3.01 16.40
CA GLY A 588 -6.46 1.78 16.12
C GLY A 588 -5.61 1.33 17.30
N THR A 589 -4.36 1.01 17.01
CA THR A 589 -3.29 0.67 17.97
C THR A 589 -2.24 1.78 18.03
N SER A 590 -2.63 3.02 17.76
CA SER A 590 -1.71 4.15 17.69
C SER A 590 -1.16 4.56 19.05
N GLY A 591 -0.01 5.23 19.04
CA GLY A 591 0.69 5.71 20.22
C GLY A 591 1.38 7.04 19.96
N GLY A 592 2.54 7.24 20.61
CA GLY A 592 3.28 8.49 20.55
C GLY A 592 2.95 9.43 21.72
N THR A 593 3.28 10.71 21.56
CA THR A 593 3.13 11.72 22.62
C THR A 593 2.24 12.88 22.16
N ALA A 594 1.49 13.44 23.11
CA ALA A 594 0.88 14.77 22.98
C ALA A 594 1.35 15.62 24.16
N GLU A 595 2.13 16.66 23.89
CA GLU A 595 2.70 17.53 24.91
C GLU A 595 2.35 19.01 24.67
N ASN A 596 1.96 19.73 25.72
CA ASN A 596 1.77 21.19 25.66
C ASN A 596 0.76 21.67 24.59
N ASN A 597 -0.19 20.83 24.17
CA ASN A 597 -1.19 21.19 23.16
C ASN A 597 -2.39 21.91 23.79
N ILE A 598 -3.05 22.75 23.00
CA ILE A 598 -4.29 23.44 23.35
C ILE A 598 -5.42 22.89 22.47
N CYS A 599 -6.38 22.20 23.06
CA CYS A 599 -7.58 21.72 22.38
C CYS A 599 -8.82 22.47 22.91
N ARG A 600 -9.40 23.36 22.10
CA ARG A 600 -10.51 24.20 22.54
C ARG A 600 -11.67 24.31 21.58
N GLU A 601 -12.87 24.56 22.09
CA GLU A 601 -14.06 24.80 21.26
C GLU A 601 -14.35 23.64 20.27
N ASN A 602 -13.94 22.41 20.61
CA ASN A 602 -14.28 21.19 19.86
C ASN A 602 -15.45 20.47 20.55
N LYS A 603 -15.89 19.32 20.03
CA LYS A 603 -16.77 18.42 20.79
C LYS A 603 -15.99 17.67 21.86
N VAL A 604 -14.86 17.08 21.48
CA VAL A 604 -13.90 16.44 22.38
C VAL A 604 -12.53 17.11 22.20
N GLY A 605 -11.85 17.45 23.28
CA GLY A 605 -10.50 18.03 23.23
C GLY A 605 -9.47 17.03 22.68
N ILE A 606 -9.14 16.02 23.47
CA ILE A 606 -8.30 14.87 23.07
C ILE A 606 -9.12 13.59 23.22
N GLY A 607 -9.24 12.80 22.16
CA GLY A 607 -9.95 11.52 22.16
C GLY A 607 -9.01 10.34 21.92
N ILE A 608 -9.14 9.29 22.71
CA ILE A 608 -8.38 8.05 22.62
C ILE A 608 -9.38 6.90 22.53
N PHE A 609 -9.35 6.15 21.44
CA PHE A 609 -10.34 5.12 21.16
C PHE A 609 -9.67 3.81 20.73
N GLU A 610 -10.48 2.75 20.63
CA GLU A 610 -10.02 1.41 20.23
C GLU A 610 -8.92 0.89 21.17
N ASP A 611 -7.75 0.53 20.65
CA ASP A 611 -6.61 -0.02 21.41
C ASP A 611 -5.44 0.99 21.52
N ALA A 612 -5.69 2.27 21.27
CA ALA A 612 -4.66 3.30 21.29
C ALA A 612 -4.16 3.57 22.72
N ALA A 613 -2.87 3.90 22.85
CA ALA A 613 -2.23 4.12 24.14
C ALA A 613 -1.14 5.22 24.11
N PRO A 614 -1.52 6.49 23.90
CA PRO A 614 -0.57 7.61 23.86
C PRO A 614 -0.13 8.08 25.26
N GLN A 615 0.94 8.89 25.30
CA GLN A 615 1.36 9.64 26.47
C GLN A 615 0.92 11.11 26.34
N LEU A 616 0.05 11.58 27.23
CA LEU A 616 -0.47 12.95 27.23
C LEU A 616 0.10 13.72 28.42
N GLU A 617 0.93 14.74 28.16
CA GLU A 617 1.54 15.56 29.21
C GLU A 617 1.30 17.06 29.00
N GLU A 618 0.92 17.77 30.07
CA GLU A 618 0.83 19.25 30.09
C GLU A 618 -0.10 19.87 29.01
N ASN A 619 -1.09 19.11 28.50
CA ASN A 619 -2.07 19.62 27.54
C ASN A 619 -3.20 20.40 28.24
N THR A 620 -3.76 21.38 27.53
CA THR A 620 -4.94 22.15 27.96
C THR A 620 -6.14 21.84 27.08
N CYS A 621 -7.16 21.20 27.64
CA CYS A 621 -8.45 20.99 26.98
C CYS A 621 -9.51 21.92 27.58
N GLU A 622 -9.93 22.94 26.84
CA GLU A 622 -10.86 23.95 27.37
C GLU A 622 -12.05 24.26 26.48
N LYS A 623 -13.22 24.54 27.09
CA LYS A 623 -14.42 24.98 26.35
C LYS A 623 -14.87 23.99 25.27
N ASN A 624 -14.54 22.71 25.40
CA ASN A 624 -15.07 21.69 24.51
C ASN A 624 -16.50 21.38 24.94
N SER A 625 -17.40 21.24 23.96
CA SER A 625 -18.84 21.10 24.23
C SER A 625 -19.22 19.80 24.93
N GLN A 626 -18.33 18.81 24.97
CA GLN A 626 -18.50 17.57 25.74
C GLN A 626 -17.29 17.30 26.64
N VAL A 627 -16.27 16.59 26.15
CA VAL A 627 -15.21 16.04 27.00
C VAL A 627 -13.89 16.77 26.75
N GLY A 628 -13.15 17.07 27.81
CA GLY A 628 -11.77 17.55 27.70
C GLY A 628 -10.83 16.47 27.15
N ILE A 629 -10.63 15.38 27.91
CA ILE A 629 -9.89 14.18 27.47
C ILE A 629 -10.80 12.95 27.60
N GLY A 630 -11.01 12.20 26.52
CA GLY A 630 -11.89 11.04 26.50
C GLY A 630 -11.17 9.75 26.12
N TYR A 631 -11.31 8.71 26.95
CA TYR A 631 -10.85 7.34 26.68
C TYR A 631 -12.05 6.41 26.43
N GLY A 632 -12.05 5.70 25.30
CA GLY A 632 -13.07 4.71 24.92
C GLY A 632 -12.46 3.41 24.38
N GLY A 633 -13.28 2.41 24.04
CA GLY A 633 -12.79 1.10 23.60
C GLY A 633 -12.05 0.35 24.70
N THR A 634 -10.85 -0.09 24.37
CA THR A 634 -9.84 -0.72 25.23
C THR A 634 -8.59 0.15 25.38
N SER A 635 -8.73 1.46 25.16
CA SER A 635 -7.62 2.39 25.16
C SER A 635 -6.91 2.44 26.52
N GLY A 636 -5.61 2.75 26.46
CA GLY A 636 -4.75 2.90 27.62
C GLY A 636 -3.86 4.12 27.50
N GLY A 637 -2.66 4.03 28.06
CA GLY A 637 -1.69 5.14 28.06
C GLY A 637 -1.79 6.00 29.30
N THR A 638 -1.25 7.23 29.22
CA THR A 638 -1.12 8.12 30.37
C THR A 638 -1.72 9.49 30.08
N ALA A 639 -2.38 10.08 31.07
CA ALA A 639 -2.71 11.49 31.12
C ALA A 639 -2.07 12.09 32.37
N ARG A 640 -1.05 12.92 32.17
CA ARG A 640 -0.30 13.55 33.24
C ARG A 640 -0.28 15.08 33.17
N LYS A 641 -0.54 15.76 34.30
CA LYS A 641 -0.49 17.24 34.42
C LYS A 641 -1.32 18.00 33.38
N ASN A 642 -2.34 17.38 32.81
CA ASN A 642 -3.21 18.06 31.86
C ASN A 642 -4.21 18.95 32.62
N THR A 643 -4.65 20.02 31.97
CA THR A 643 -5.69 20.92 32.47
C THR A 643 -6.95 20.76 31.63
N CYS A 644 -8.03 20.28 32.24
CA CYS A 644 -9.35 20.16 31.59
C CYS A 644 -10.34 21.12 32.25
N ARG A 645 -10.71 22.20 31.56
CA ARG A 645 -11.59 23.23 32.14
C ARG A 645 -12.71 23.71 31.24
N GLU A 646 -13.82 24.13 31.84
CA GLU A 646 -14.96 24.69 31.10
C GLU A 646 -15.53 23.73 30.03
N ASN A 647 -15.35 22.42 30.20
CA ASN A 647 -15.98 21.38 29.37
C ASN A 647 -17.27 20.86 30.04
N GLU A 648 -18.00 19.92 29.44
CA GLU A 648 -19.06 19.18 30.14
C GLU A 648 -18.44 18.23 31.18
N ILE A 649 -17.50 17.41 30.74
CA ILE A 649 -16.71 16.51 31.57
C ILE A 649 -15.23 16.81 31.35
N GLY A 650 -14.44 16.91 32.42
CA GLY A 650 -13.00 17.16 32.32
C GLY A 650 -12.28 15.99 31.63
N ILE A 651 -12.22 14.84 32.31
CA ILE A 651 -11.68 13.59 31.77
C ILE A 651 -12.75 12.51 31.86
N ALA A 652 -13.07 11.84 30.76
CA ALA A 652 -14.02 10.73 30.72
C ALA A 652 -13.30 9.43 30.34
N ILE A 653 -13.51 8.37 31.12
CA ILE A 653 -13.00 7.02 30.88
C ILE A 653 -14.21 6.09 30.77
N GLY A 654 -14.39 5.49 29.59
CA GLY A 654 -15.56 4.67 29.28
C GLY A 654 -15.22 3.27 28.79
N GLU A 655 -16.27 2.49 28.54
CA GLU A 655 -16.20 1.14 27.97
C GLU A 655 -15.28 0.20 28.75
N ARG A 656 -14.11 -0.16 28.22
CA ARG A 656 -13.11 -1.04 28.86
C ARG A 656 -11.73 -0.37 28.92
N ALA A 657 -11.68 0.96 28.84
CA ALA A 657 -10.43 1.69 28.89
C ALA A 657 -9.80 1.63 30.29
N GLU A 658 -8.46 1.57 30.34
CA GLU A 658 -7.68 1.45 31.58
C GLU A 658 -6.44 2.37 31.58
N PRO A 659 -6.60 3.71 31.55
CA PRO A 659 -5.47 4.64 31.54
C PRO A 659 -4.90 4.94 32.93
N GLU A 660 -3.69 5.50 32.97
CA GLU A 660 -3.10 6.13 34.16
C GLU A 660 -3.36 7.64 34.13
N VAL A 661 -4.16 8.15 35.06
CA VAL A 661 -4.54 9.57 35.14
C VAL A 661 -3.88 10.20 36.38
N GLU A 662 -2.76 10.90 36.19
CA GLU A 662 -1.95 11.45 37.30
C GLU A 662 -1.76 12.97 37.25
N GLU A 663 -1.83 13.65 38.40
CA GLU A 663 -1.48 15.08 38.53
C GLU A 663 -2.30 16.05 37.64
N ASN A 664 -3.45 15.63 37.11
CA ASN A 664 -4.29 16.48 36.24
C ASN A 664 -5.14 17.46 37.06
N THR A 665 -5.48 18.59 36.44
CA THR A 665 -6.41 19.58 36.99
C THR A 665 -7.70 19.62 36.18
N CYS A 666 -8.81 19.20 36.78
CA CYS A 666 -10.14 19.28 36.18
C CYS A 666 -10.98 20.33 36.91
N GLU A 667 -11.19 21.50 36.28
CA GLU A 667 -11.88 22.62 36.95
C GLU A 667 -12.99 23.26 36.14
N LYS A 668 -14.04 23.74 36.82
CA LYS A 668 -15.12 24.52 36.18
C LYS A 668 -15.82 23.79 35.04
N ASN A 669 -15.78 22.46 35.02
CA ASN A 669 -16.56 21.68 34.06
C ASN A 669 -18.03 21.70 34.49
N SER A 670 -18.96 21.73 33.53
CA SER A 670 -20.39 21.91 33.81
C SER A 670 -21.00 20.71 34.53
N GLN A 671 -20.36 19.53 34.46
CA GLN A 671 -20.74 18.33 35.20
C GLN A 671 -19.61 17.80 36.08
N VAL A 672 -18.77 16.91 35.57
CA VAL A 672 -17.84 16.09 36.36
C VAL A 672 -16.40 16.42 36.03
N GLY A 673 -15.53 16.44 37.04
CA GLY A 673 -14.08 16.56 36.84
C GLY A 673 -13.48 15.35 36.13
N ILE A 674 -13.56 14.16 36.76
CA ILE A 674 -13.14 12.87 36.17
C ILE A 674 -14.28 11.86 36.29
N GLY A 675 -14.68 11.22 35.19
CA GLY A 675 -15.75 10.22 35.17
C GLY A 675 -15.29 8.87 34.66
N TYR A 676 -15.58 7.80 35.40
CA TYR A 676 -15.42 6.41 34.99
C TYR A 676 -16.79 5.75 34.77
N VAL A 677 -17.05 5.20 33.59
CA VAL A 677 -18.32 4.53 33.22
C VAL A 677 -18.07 3.19 32.51
N GLY A 678 -19.12 2.41 32.24
CA GLY A 678 -18.97 1.10 31.60
C GLY A 678 -18.36 0.06 32.54
N THR A 679 -17.34 -0.62 32.06
CA THR A 679 -16.46 -1.55 32.78
C THR A 679 -15.02 -1.04 32.80
N SER A 680 -14.85 0.29 32.75
CA SER A 680 -13.53 0.93 32.73
C SER A 680 -12.79 0.76 34.05
N GLY A 681 -11.46 0.86 33.97
CA GLY A 681 -10.55 0.72 35.10
C GLY A 681 -9.39 1.71 35.01
N GLY A 682 -8.21 1.29 35.48
CA GLY A 682 -7.02 2.13 35.54
C GLY A 682 -6.90 2.89 36.86
N THR A 683 -6.12 3.97 36.85
CA THR A 683 -5.79 4.72 38.07
C THR A 683 -6.09 6.21 37.94
N ALA A 684 -6.53 6.83 39.03
CA ALA A 684 -6.54 8.28 39.19
C ALA A 684 -5.73 8.65 40.43
N ARG A 685 -4.59 9.32 40.23
CA ARG A 685 -3.68 9.69 41.32
C ARG A 685 -3.36 11.16 41.36
N LYS A 686 -3.41 11.79 42.55
CA LYS A 686 -3.00 13.19 42.76
C LYS A 686 -3.70 14.21 41.83
N ASN A 687 -4.88 13.89 41.32
CA ASN A 687 -5.62 14.82 40.49
C ASN A 687 -6.34 15.86 41.37
N THR A 688 -6.50 17.06 40.84
CA THR A 688 -7.26 18.14 41.47
C THR A 688 -8.56 18.36 40.69
N CYS A 689 -9.70 18.03 41.29
CA CYS A 689 -11.01 18.27 40.71
C CYS A 689 -11.77 19.33 41.49
N ARG A 690 -11.92 20.55 40.94
CA ARG A 690 -12.53 21.66 41.67
C ARG A 690 -13.56 22.48 40.89
N GLU A 691 -14.50 23.06 41.61
CA GLU A 691 -15.48 24.00 41.02
C GLU A 691 -16.30 23.37 39.88
N ASN A 692 -16.46 22.04 39.84
CA ASN A 692 -17.26 21.35 38.82
C ASN A 692 -18.75 21.34 39.20
N GLY A 693 -19.61 21.41 38.19
CA GLY A 693 -21.05 21.65 38.34
C GLY A 693 -21.84 20.51 38.99
N VAL A 694 -21.28 19.30 39.07
CA VAL A 694 -21.87 18.14 39.74
C VAL A 694 -20.87 17.55 40.74
N ALA A 695 -19.78 16.96 40.27
CA ALA A 695 -18.88 16.19 41.14
C ALA A 695 -17.40 16.29 40.74
N GLY A 696 -16.52 16.04 41.70
CA GLY A 696 -15.08 15.97 41.46
C GLY A 696 -14.70 14.73 40.66
N ILE A 697 -14.96 13.54 41.21
CA ILE A 697 -14.76 12.24 40.54
C ILE A 697 -16.04 11.41 40.66
N VAL A 698 -16.48 10.80 39.56
CA VAL A 698 -17.62 9.87 39.54
C VAL A 698 -17.18 8.53 39.00
N ILE A 699 -17.63 7.45 39.64
CA ILE A 699 -17.53 6.09 39.16
C ILE A 699 -18.96 5.56 39.04
N ASP A 700 -19.35 5.12 37.85
CA ASP A 700 -20.70 4.64 37.57
C ASP A 700 -20.69 3.27 36.88
N GLU A 701 -21.87 2.67 36.75
CA GLU A 701 -22.13 1.39 36.12
C GLU A 701 -21.37 0.23 36.78
N ARG A 702 -20.31 -0.28 36.13
CA ARG A 702 -19.48 -1.40 36.61
C ARG A 702 -17.99 -1.05 36.55
N ALA A 703 -17.65 0.25 36.53
CA ALA A 703 -16.27 0.68 36.54
C ALA A 703 -15.61 0.39 37.91
N GLU A 704 -14.31 0.06 37.88
CA GLU A 704 -13.55 -0.35 39.07
C GLU A 704 -12.14 0.27 39.15
N PRO A 705 -11.99 1.62 39.20
CA PRO A 705 -10.69 2.27 39.21
C PRO A 705 -10.00 2.27 40.60
N GLU A 706 -8.68 2.51 40.60
CA GLU A 706 -7.91 2.83 41.80
C GLU A 706 -7.73 4.35 41.96
N LEU A 707 -8.31 4.92 43.02
CA LEU A 707 -8.22 6.35 43.34
C LEU A 707 -7.30 6.58 44.54
N GLU A 708 -6.22 7.34 44.34
CA GLU A 708 -5.25 7.64 45.40
C GLU A 708 -4.84 9.13 45.43
N GLU A 709 -4.87 9.75 46.61
CA GLU A 709 -4.32 11.10 46.85
C GLU A 709 -4.95 12.22 45.98
N ASN A 710 -6.17 12.03 45.46
CA ASN A 710 -6.90 13.06 44.71
C ASN A 710 -7.51 14.11 45.64
N THR A 711 -7.59 15.35 45.18
CA THR A 711 -8.20 16.47 45.89
C THR A 711 -9.48 16.92 45.17
N CYS A 712 -10.63 16.82 45.83
CA CYS A 712 -11.93 17.19 45.28
C CYS A 712 -12.59 18.30 46.10
N GLU A 713 -12.44 19.57 45.69
CA GLU A 713 -12.92 20.72 46.46
C GLU A 713 -13.96 21.57 45.71
N LYS A 714 -14.92 22.15 46.44
CA LYS A 714 -15.88 23.15 45.90
C LYS A 714 -16.69 22.66 44.68
N ASN A 715 -16.89 21.36 44.51
CA ASN A 715 -17.82 20.81 43.52
C ASN A 715 -19.26 20.94 44.04
N SER A 716 -20.24 21.14 43.15
CA SER A 716 -21.60 21.52 43.57
C SER A 716 -22.35 20.48 44.41
N GLN A 717 -22.08 19.18 44.22
CA GLN A 717 -22.81 18.10 44.90
C GLN A 717 -21.91 17.14 45.68
N VAL A 718 -20.94 16.49 45.01
CA VAL A 718 -20.16 15.39 45.60
C VAL A 718 -18.66 15.53 45.29
N GLY A 719 -17.79 15.17 46.25
CA GLY A 719 -16.35 15.07 46.00
C GLY A 719 -15.99 13.86 45.15
N ILE A 720 -16.22 12.65 45.69
CA ILE A 720 -16.08 11.37 44.99
C ILE A 720 -17.38 10.57 45.17
N GLY A 721 -17.99 10.10 44.09
CA GLY A 721 -19.24 9.34 44.12
C GLY A 721 -19.15 8.01 43.39
N TYR A 722 -19.48 6.91 44.06
CA TYR A 722 -19.70 5.59 43.46
C TYR A 722 -21.20 5.37 43.26
N LEU A 723 -21.60 5.13 42.01
CA LEU A 723 -22.98 4.98 41.57
C LEU A 723 -23.24 3.56 41.03
N GLY A 724 -24.50 3.14 41.03
CA GLY A 724 -24.92 1.86 40.47
C GLY A 724 -24.24 0.65 41.12
N THR A 725 -23.56 -0.17 40.30
CA THR A 725 -22.82 -1.37 40.72
C THR A 725 -21.30 -1.19 40.66
N SER A 726 -20.83 0.06 40.61
CA SER A 726 -19.40 0.38 40.52
C SER A 726 -18.63 -0.07 41.76
N GLY A 727 -17.34 -0.33 41.55
CA GLY A 727 -16.41 -0.79 42.57
C GLY A 727 -15.06 -0.09 42.46
N GLY A 728 -14.00 -0.68 43.00
CA GLY A 728 -12.65 -0.10 43.00
C GLY A 728 -12.18 0.33 44.39
N THR A 729 -11.09 1.11 44.45
CA THR A 729 -10.50 1.55 45.72
C THR A 729 -10.36 3.07 45.80
N ALA A 730 -10.52 3.62 47.00
CA ALA A 730 -10.28 5.03 47.28
C ALA A 730 -9.42 5.18 48.55
N ARG A 731 -8.22 5.76 48.41
CA ARG A 731 -7.24 5.92 49.49
C ARG A 731 -6.70 7.34 49.54
N ARG A 732 -6.66 7.94 50.74
CA ARG A 732 -6.04 9.26 50.99
C ARG A 732 -6.55 10.40 50.08
N ASN A 733 -7.77 10.29 49.57
CA ASN A 733 -8.41 11.38 48.83
C ASN A 733 -8.97 12.42 49.81
N VAL A 734 -8.91 13.71 49.44
CA VAL A 734 -9.29 14.86 50.28
C VAL A 734 -10.48 15.60 49.71
#